data_AF-A0A803LUY9-F1
#
_entry.id   AF-A0A803LUY9-F1
#
_cell.length_a   1.000
_cell.length_b   1.000
_cell.length_c   1.000
_cell.angle_alpha   90.00
_cell.angle_beta   90.00
_cell.angle_gamma   90.00
#
_symmetry.space_group_name_H-M   'P 1'
#
loop_
_entity.id
_entity.type
_entity.pdbx_description
1 polymer ?
#
loop_
_entity_poly.entity_id
_entity_poly.type
_entity_poly.pdbx_seq_one_letter_code
_entity_poly.pdbx_strand_id
1 'polypeptide(L)'
;MVSSTVVCGSTNLVFELDHDTNVVAVKKEQSDNGRKEIALGWNMHTPCSLDIKEPEANDELTGATEAYMAEVLARYTDRWLERTKNNLGYQLNSDFNYDALGPLQRFSINNAGDPFIAGNYGVHSRDFEVGVLDWFARLWEIKKDEYWGYVTRGGTKGNPHGLFVGREMFPDGILYASKEAHYSVFKVARMYRMNCVKIETLASGVIDCGYLKECLLKNKDKPAIMNITVGNNDNNVIFDENDNNNIVEAKKEQSGNENGRKEIAPTGKNMHTPCCLDIKEPEADDELTGNTEAYMKVVLARYTQRWLERTKHRLGYQINMDYNYDDLDRLQRFSFNNCGDPFIEGNYGVHSRDFKVGVLDWFARLWEINKGEYWGYVTSGGTEGNLHGLLVGREMFPDGILYASKESHYSVFKAARMYRMNCVKVETIVSGEIDCVDLKASLLKNKDKPAIMNITIGTTVKGAIDDLDLVIQTLEECGFPRNRFYIHCDGALVGLMLPFLYRLSYVYTFLVKTLLQHSHGYCCDEAPQITFKKPIDSISVSGHKFVGCPMPCGVQMVRREHINYLSRNVKYVASRDVTIMGSRNGHAPIFLWCALSRIGYNGFKKDVQKCLHNARYLKDRLKEAGVSVMLNRLSNTVVFERPQDEDIIQYWQLSCQGNIAHVVVMPNVTIKKLDTFIGELVEKRSNWLKDGENQPPCVASDIGKENCVCPLHK
;
A
#
# COMPACT_ATOMS: atom_id res chain seq x y z
N MET A 1 -19.70 -1.49 -53.54
CA MET A 1 -18.27 -1.42 -53.88
C MET A 1 -18.00 -0.07 -54.53
N VAL A 2 -17.23 0.80 -53.88
CA VAL A 2 -16.67 2.00 -54.52
C VAL A 2 -15.16 1.85 -54.45
N SER A 3 -14.55 1.35 -55.52
CA SER A 3 -13.10 1.18 -55.59
C SER A 3 -12.46 2.46 -56.13
N SER A 4 -11.79 3.20 -55.25
CA SER A 4 -10.91 4.30 -55.67
C SER A 4 -9.45 3.85 -55.55
N THR A 5 -8.86 3.54 -56.70
CA THR A 5 -7.41 3.29 -56.83
C THR A 5 -6.66 4.60 -56.67
N VAL A 6 -5.71 4.67 -55.75
CA VAL A 6 -4.76 5.78 -55.68
C VAL A 6 -3.36 5.21 -55.75
N VAL A 7 -2.63 5.64 -56.78
CA VAL A 7 -1.21 5.34 -56.94
C VAL A 7 -0.43 6.29 -56.06
N CYS A 8 0.60 5.80 -55.39
CA CYS A 8 1.70 6.66 -55.04
C CYS A 8 3.03 5.91 -55.26
N GLY A 9 4.08 6.66 -55.58
CA GLY A 9 5.30 6.16 -56.22
C GLY A 9 5.03 5.26 -57.43
N SER A 10 5.83 4.21 -57.59
CA SER A 10 5.68 3.22 -58.67
C SER A 10 4.69 2.10 -58.33
N THR A 11 3.86 2.27 -57.30
CA THR A 11 3.05 1.20 -56.72
C THR A 11 1.55 1.56 -56.61
N ASN A 12 0.71 0.94 -57.45
CA ASN A 12 -0.74 1.18 -57.50
C ASN A 12 -1.49 0.39 -56.41
N LEU A 13 -2.18 1.06 -55.48
CA LEU A 13 -2.68 0.39 -54.29
C LEU A 13 -4.14 0.75 -53.97
N VAL A 14 -4.88 -0.27 -53.54
CA VAL A 14 -6.35 -0.34 -53.58
C VAL A 14 -6.86 -0.72 -52.19
N PHE A 15 -7.99 -0.11 -51.82
CA PHE A 15 -8.62 -0.23 -50.51
C PHE A 15 -10.03 -0.79 -50.70
N GLU A 16 -10.40 -1.80 -49.91
CA GLU A 16 -11.78 -2.27 -49.78
C GLU A 16 -12.20 -2.20 -48.30
N LEU A 17 -13.46 -1.87 -48.08
CA LEU A 17 -14.10 -1.70 -46.77
C LEU A 17 -15.15 -2.79 -46.60
N ASP A 18 -14.97 -3.63 -45.57
CA ASP A 18 -15.99 -4.54 -45.07
C ASP A 18 -16.68 -3.89 -43.86
N HIS A 19 -18.00 -3.75 -43.93
CA HIS A 19 -18.79 -3.04 -42.94
C HIS A 19 -19.13 -3.87 -41.69
N ASP A 20 -19.01 -5.19 -41.74
CA ASP A 20 -19.35 -6.07 -40.60
C ASP A 20 -18.16 -6.33 -39.67
N THR A 21 -16.92 -6.11 -40.13
CA THR A 21 -15.69 -6.44 -39.38
C THR A 21 -14.82 -5.24 -38.99
N ASN A 22 -15.03 -4.06 -39.58
CA ASN A 22 -14.19 -2.86 -39.36
C ASN A 22 -12.68 -3.07 -39.62
N VAL A 23 -12.31 -3.98 -40.53
CA VAL A 23 -10.93 -4.17 -40.97
C VAL A 23 -10.71 -3.47 -42.32
N VAL A 24 -9.64 -2.67 -42.42
CA VAL A 24 -9.20 -2.05 -43.69
C VAL A 24 -7.84 -2.59 -44.06
N ALA A 25 -7.75 -3.31 -45.18
CA ALA A 25 -6.48 -3.71 -45.77
C ALA A 25 -5.92 -2.58 -46.64
N VAL A 26 -4.66 -2.19 -46.40
CA VAL A 26 -4.01 -1.05 -47.06
C VAL A 26 -2.65 -1.45 -47.62
N LYS A 27 -2.37 -0.96 -48.81
CA LYS A 27 -1.05 -0.97 -49.44
C LYS A 27 -0.74 0.52 -49.77
N LYS A 28 0.52 0.93 -49.64
CA LYS A 28 0.99 2.29 -49.24
C LYS A 28 1.67 3.14 -50.34
N GLU A 29 1.51 4.47 -50.32
CA GLU A 29 2.58 5.51 -50.46
C GLU A 29 2.01 6.93 -50.07
N GLN A 30 2.81 8.01 -50.08
CA GLN A 30 2.61 9.25 -49.26
C GLN A 30 1.79 10.40 -49.95
N SER A 31 1.52 11.62 -49.46
CA SER A 31 2.03 12.49 -48.34
C SER A 31 1.02 13.60 -47.91
N ASP A 32 1.40 14.42 -46.90
CA ASP A 32 0.93 15.76 -46.42
C ASP A 32 -0.29 16.45 -47.09
N ASN A 33 -1.28 17.04 -46.38
CA ASN A 33 -1.21 17.73 -45.08
C ASN A 33 -2.63 17.99 -44.50
N GLY A 34 -2.91 17.66 -43.24
CA GLY A 34 -4.19 18.01 -42.58
C GLY A 34 -4.66 17.06 -41.46
N ARG A 35 -4.71 17.57 -40.22
CA ARG A 35 -5.21 16.93 -38.98
C ARG A 35 -4.93 15.42 -38.81
N LYS A 36 -3.74 15.11 -38.28
CA LYS A 36 -3.38 13.79 -37.76
C LYS A 36 -4.19 13.43 -36.50
N GLU A 37 -5.26 12.65 -36.63
CA GLU A 37 -5.59 11.72 -35.54
C GLU A 37 -4.61 10.54 -35.61
N ILE A 38 -3.73 10.46 -34.60
CA ILE A 38 -2.90 9.29 -34.39
C ILE A 38 -3.80 8.20 -33.83
N ALA A 39 -4.42 7.42 -34.72
CA ALA A 39 -4.84 6.07 -34.39
C ALA A 39 -3.59 5.30 -33.96
N LEU A 40 -3.48 5.03 -32.65
CA LEU A 40 -2.43 4.16 -32.13
C LEU A 40 -2.60 2.81 -32.83
N GLY A 41 -1.60 2.42 -33.62
CA GLY A 41 -1.56 1.10 -34.20
C GLY A 41 -1.68 0.08 -33.07
N TRP A 42 -2.74 -0.72 -33.10
CA TRP A 42 -2.85 -1.87 -32.21
C TRP A 42 -1.68 -2.78 -32.58
N ASN A 43 -0.70 -2.91 -31.68
CA ASN A 43 0.41 -3.83 -31.89
C ASN A 43 -0.19 -5.20 -32.17
N MET A 44 0.02 -5.72 -33.39
CA MET A 44 -0.54 -6.98 -33.83
C MET A 44 -0.20 -8.07 -32.81
N HIS A 45 -1.24 -8.71 -32.29
CA HIS A 45 -1.14 -9.68 -31.22
C HIS A 45 -0.24 -10.86 -31.63
N THR A 46 0.97 -10.94 -31.07
CA THR A 46 1.47 -12.24 -30.65
C THR A 46 0.79 -12.56 -29.32
N PRO A 47 -0.11 -13.56 -29.24
CA PRO A 47 -0.60 -14.04 -27.96
C PRO A 47 0.58 -14.65 -27.19
N CYS A 48 1.16 -13.86 -26.30
CA CYS A 48 2.39 -14.20 -25.60
C CYS A 48 2.16 -14.35 -24.08
N SER A 49 1.03 -14.96 -23.72
CA SER A 49 0.85 -15.61 -22.43
C SER A 49 1.57 -16.95 -22.46
N LEU A 50 2.60 -17.08 -21.63
CA LEU A 50 2.97 -18.38 -21.10
C LEU A 50 2.00 -18.60 -19.95
N ASP A 51 0.94 -19.38 -20.19
CA ASP A 51 -0.18 -19.54 -19.25
C ASP A 51 0.32 -20.04 -17.89
N ILE A 52 0.37 -19.12 -16.92
CA ILE A 52 0.68 -19.44 -15.53
C ILE A 52 -0.57 -20.13 -14.96
N LYS A 53 -0.55 -21.45 -14.93
CA LYS A 53 -1.61 -22.26 -14.32
C LYS A 53 -1.69 -21.97 -12.83
N GLU A 54 -2.91 -21.74 -12.36
CA GLU A 54 -3.21 -21.62 -10.93
C GLU A 54 -3.07 -22.97 -10.21
N PRO A 55 -2.65 -22.98 -8.93
CA PRO A 55 -2.71 -24.18 -8.10
C PRO A 55 -4.15 -24.70 -7.99
N GLU A 56 -4.33 -26.01 -7.94
CA GLU A 56 -5.63 -26.58 -7.62
C GLU A 56 -5.96 -26.36 -6.14
N ALA A 57 -7.26 -26.33 -5.81
CA ALA A 57 -7.71 -26.02 -4.45
C ALA A 57 -7.32 -27.09 -3.41
N ASN A 58 -6.91 -28.28 -3.86
CA ASN A 58 -6.58 -29.43 -3.03
C ASN A 58 -5.11 -29.84 -3.10
N ASP A 59 -4.27 -29.17 -3.90
CA ASP A 59 -2.85 -29.51 -4.02
C ASP A 59 -2.16 -29.40 -2.65
N GLU A 60 -1.47 -30.47 -2.26
CA GLU A 60 -0.43 -30.38 -1.23
C GLU A 60 0.88 -29.89 -1.86
N LEU A 61 1.76 -29.26 -1.07
CA LEU A 61 3.10 -28.91 -1.54
C LEU A 61 3.84 -30.21 -1.89
N THR A 62 4.01 -30.45 -3.19
CA THR A 62 4.82 -31.56 -3.71
C THR A 62 6.05 -31.01 -4.43
N GLY A 63 7.08 -31.83 -4.60
CA GLY A 63 8.24 -31.48 -5.42
C GLY A 63 7.88 -31.15 -6.88
N ALA A 64 6.70 -31.57 -7.37
CA ALA A 64 6.19 -31.19 -8.68
C ALA A 64 5.80 -29.70 -8.75
N THR A 65 5.24 -29.13 -7.66
CA THR A 65 4.91 -27.71 -7.56
C THR A 65 6.18 -26.85 -7.57
N GLU A 66 7.23 -27.29 -6.88
CA GLU A 66 8.53 -26.62 -6.87
C GLU A 66 9.22 -26.70 -8.25
N ALA A 67 9.24 -27.88 -8.87
CA ALA A 67 9.78 -28.07 -10.21
C ALA A 67 9.05 -27.23 -11.27
N TYR A 68 7.72 -27.18 -11.23
CA TYR A 68 6.92 -26.32 -12.10
C TYR A 68 7.25 -24.84 -11.92
N MET A 69 7.36 -24.36 -10.68
CA MET A 69 7.73 -22.97 -10.41
C MET A 69 9.14 -22.64 -10.90
N ALA A 70 10.12 -23.55 -10.76
CA ALA A 70 11.45 -23.39 -11.32
C ALA A 70 11.44 -23.32 -12.87
N GLU A 71 10.67 -24.20 -13.53
CA GLU A 71 10.50 -24.22 -14.99
C GLU A 71 9.82 -22.94 -15.52
N VAL A 72 8.84 -22.40 -14.79
CA VAL A 72 8.23 -21.09 -15.10
C VAL A 72 9.26 -19.96 -14.96
N LEU A 73 9.97 -19.89 -13.83
CA LEU A 73 10.96 -18.84 -13.56
C LEU A 73 12.12 -18.86 -14.56
N ALA A 74 12.60 -20.04 -14.98
CA ALA A 74 13.63 -20.18 -16.01
C ALA A 74 13.17 -19.56 -17.35
N ARG A 75 11.99 -19.95 -17.86
CA ARG A 75 11.42 -19.43 -19.12
C ARG A 75 11.21 -17.91 -19.09
N TYR A 76 10.76 -17.35 -17.97
CA TYR A 76 10.63 -15.90 -17.83
C TYR A 76 12.00 -15.21 -17.74
N THR A 77 13.00 -15.83 -17.12
CA THR A 77 14.37 -15.28 -17.03
C THR A 77 14.99 -15.09 -18.41
N ASP A 78 14.90 -16.08 -19.29
CA ASP A 78 15.40 -15.98 -20.66
C ASP A 78 14.69 -14.86 -21.44
N ARG A 79 13.35 -14.78 -21.33
CA ARG A 79 12.52 -13.73 -21.95
C ARG A 79 12.86 -12.33 -21.42
N TRP A 80 13.17 -12.19 -20.13
CA TRP A 80 13.58 -10.91 -19.55
C TRP A 80 14.99 -10.52 -20.00
N LEU A 81 15.94 -11.46 -20.06
CA LEU A 81 17.29 -11.23 -20.59
C LEU A 81 17.27 -10.78 -22.06
N GLU A 82 16.38 -11.35 -22.88
CA GLU A 82 16.17 -10.91 -24.27
C GLU A 82 15.57 -9.50 -24.32
N ARG A 83 14.49 -9.25 -23.56
CA ARG A 83 13.78 -7.95 -23.57
C ARG A 83 14.63 -6.80 -23.02
N THR A 84 15.53 -7.04 -22.08
CA THR A 84 16.47 -6.01 -21.58
C THR A 84 17.38 -5.47 -22.69
N LYS A 85 17.82 -6.31 -23.64
CA LYS A 85 18.69 -5.89 -24.76
C LYS A 85 18.03 -4.89 -25.71
N ASN A 86 16.70 -4.88 -25.76
CA ASN A 86 15.90 -4.11 -26.71
C ASN A 86 15.16 -2.91 -26.05
N ASN A 87 15.46 -2.60 -24.78
CA ASN A 87 14.76 -1.58 -24.00
C ASN A 87 15.36 -0.17 -24.20
N LEU A 88 15.00 0.51 -25.28
CA LEU A 88 15.46 1.87 -25.60
C LEU A 88 14.43 2.99 -25.30
N GLY A 89 13.15 2.64 -25.16
CA GLY A 89 12.04 3.60 -25.13
C GLY A 89 11.66 4.19 -23.77
N TYR A 90 12.31 3.77 -22.68
CA TYR A 90 12.00 4.20 -21.31
C TYR A 90 13.25 4.69 -20.58
N GLN A 91 13.14 5.83 -19.90
CA GLN A 91 14.20 6.46 -19.11
C GLN A 91 14.48 5.67 -17.82
N LEU A 92 15.20 4.54 -17.93
CA LEU A 92 15.54 3.67 -16.82
C LEU A 92 17.00 3.23 -16.95
N ASN A 93 17.83 3.51 -15.94
CA ASN A 93 19.08 2.77 -15.81
C ASN A 93 18.75 1.28 -15.63
N SER A 94 19.45 0.43 -16.39
CA SER A 94 19.33 -1.04 -16.36
C SER A 94 20.70 -1.72 -16.24
N ASP A 95 21.79 -0.95 -16.14
CA ASP A 95 23.14 -1.45 -15.90
C ASP A 95 23.43 -1.37 -14.40
N PHE A 96 23.08 -2.45 -13.69
CA PHE A 96 23.34 -2.64 -12.27
C PHE A 96 23.32 -4.14 -11.93
N ASN A 97 24.04 -4.53 -10.88
CA ASN A 97 23.87 -5.84 -10.26
C ASN A 97 23.70 -5.69 -8.74
N TYR A 98 22.53 -6.09 -8.23
CA TYR A 98 22.21 -6.11 -6.81
C TYR A 98 22.04 -7.53 -6.24
N ASP A 99 22.63 -8.56 -6.88
CA ASP A 99 22.65 -9.94 -6.38
C ASP A 99 23.12 -10.04 -4.90
N ALA A 100 24.02 -9.15 -4.47
CA ALA A 100 24.50 -9.07 -3.09
C ALA A 100 23.42 -8.72 -2.05
N LEU A 101 22.26 -8.19 -2.48
CA LEU A 101 21.09 -7.95 -1.63
C LEU A 101 20.17 -9.18 -1.52
N GLY A 102 20.41 -10.24 -2.30
CA GLY A 102 19.65 -11.50 -2.28
C GLY A 102 19.38 -12.05 -0.87
N PRO A 103 20.43 -12.28 -0.05
CA PRO A 103 20.26 -12.79 1.32
C PRO A 103 19.35 -11.94 2.24
N LEU A 104 19.14 -10.66 1.91
CA LEU A 104 18.23 -9.79 2.67
C LEU A 104 16.75 -10.08 2.40
N GLN A 105 16.42 -10.80 1.32
CA GLN A 105 15.05 -11.22 0.98
C GLN A 105 14.43 -12.17 2.01
N ARG A 106 15.22 -12.71 2.94
CA ARG A 106 14.74 -13.48 4.09
C ARG A 106 14.07 -12.62 5.17
N PHE A 107 14.17 -11.30 5.08
CA PHE A 107 13.61 -10.35 6.04
C PHE A 107 12.49 -9.51 5.43
N SER A 108 11.42 -9.26 6.18
CA SER A 108 10.38 -8.31 5.78
C SER A 108 10.77 -6.89 6.18
N ILE A 109 11.58 -6.26 5.32
CA ILE A 109 12.16 -4.93 5.55
C ILE A 109 11.07 -3.88 5.31
N ASN A 110 10.81 -3.04 6.31
CA ASN A 110 9.79 -2.01 6.21
C ASN A 110 10.17 -0.75 7.01
N ASN A 111 10.30 0.38 6.33
CA ASN A 111 10.53 1.69 6.95
C ASN A 111 9.18 2.29 7.37
N ALA A 112 8.50 1.62 8.30
CA ALA A 112 7.24 2.07 8.86
C ALA A 112 7.47 3.20 9.87
N GLY A 113 6.87 4.37 9.64
CA GLY A 113 7.02 5.55 10.51
C GLY A 113 7.74 6.70 9.81
N ASP A 114 8.37 7.57 10.61
CA ASP A 114 9.22 8.65 10.12
C ASP A 114 10.68 8.15 9.97
N PRO A 115 11.42 8.52 8.90
CA PRO A 115 12.82 8.13 8.73
C PRO A 115 13.76 8.64 9.83
N PHE A 116 13.49 9.82 10.40
CA PHE A 116 14.38 10.51 11.34
C PHE A 116 14.06 10.25 12.83
N ILE A 117 12.91 9.63 13.11
CA ILE A 117 12.46 9.35 14.49
C ILE A 117 12.57 7.86 14.77
N ALA A 118 13.29 7.47 15.83
CA ALA A 118 13.38 6.07 16.27
C ALA A 118 12.00 5.44 16.53
N GLY A 119 11.86 4.13 16.30
CA GLY A 119 10.60 3.43 16.57
C GLY A 119 10.75 1.92 16.70
N ASN A 120 9.71 1.28 17.26
CA ASN A 120 9.77 -0.12 17.72
C ASN A 120 9.80 -1.17 16.59
N TYR A 121 9.59 -0.79 15.32
CA TYR A 121 9.64 -1.75 14.21
C TYR A 121 11.10 -2.10 13.86
N GLY A 122 11.61 -3.22 14.36
CA GLY A 122 13.05 -3.49 14.42
C GLY A 122 13.80 -3.86 13.13
N VAL A 123 13.11 -4.16 12.02
CA VAL A 123 13.71 -4.70 10.78
C VAL A 123 13.49 -3.72 9.63
N HIS A 124 14.30 -2.67 9.61
CA HIS A 124 14.16 -1.50 8.74
C HIS A 124 15.52 -1.13 8.13
N SER A 125 15.49 -0.44 6.98
CA SER A 125 16.64 0.14 6.29
C SER A 125 16.69 1.67 6.41
N ARG A 126 16.04 2.26 7.42
CA ARG A 126 15.96 3.72 7.60
C ARG A 126 17.31 4.45 7.54
N ASP A 127 18.39 3.84 8.01
CA ASP A 127 19.72 4.47 7.97
C ASP A 127 20.21 4.63 6.52
N PHE A 128 19.95 3.64 5.65
CA PHE A 128 20.19 3.75 4.21
C PHE A 128 19.27 4.78 3.55
N GLU A 129 18.01 4.86 4.00
CA GLU A 129 17.07 5.89 3.53
C GLU A 129 17.53 7.30 3.90
N VAL A 130 17.97 7.53 5.14
CA VAL A 130 18.56 8.81 5.57
C VAL A 130 19.86 9.09 4.81
N GLY A 131 20.74 8.11 4.61
CA GLY A 131 21.96 8.29 3.81
C GLY A 131 21.70 8.69 2.35
N VAL A 132 20.69 8.08 1.71
CA VAL A 132 20.24 8.48 0.36
C VAL A 132 19.65 9.89 0.37
N LEU A 133 18.88 10.27 1.38
CA LEU A 133 18.32 11.62 1.49
C LEU A 133 19.40 12.67 1.76
N ASP A 134 20.39 12.38 2.60
CA ASP A 134 21.57 13.22 2.85
C ASP A 134 22.33 13.48 1.54
N TRP A 135 22.52 12.45 0.69
CA TRP A 135 23.19 12.57 -0.62
C TRP A 135 22.42 13.51 -1.56
N PHE A 136 21.10 13.33 -1.68
CA PHE A 136 20.26 14.23 -2.48
C PHE A 136 20.20 15.64 -1.87
N ALA A 137 20.17 15.80 -0.55
CA ALA A 137 20.17 17.12 0.08
C ALA A 137 21.42 17.92 -0.28
N ARG A 138 22.61 17.29 -0.26
CA ARG A 138 23.87 17.88 -0.75
C ARG A 138 23.80 18.27 -2.23
N LEU A 139 23.26 17.40 -3.09
CA LEU A 139 23.11 17.67 -4.53
C LEU A 139 22.22 18.90 -4.82
N TRP A 140 21.28 19.21 -3.91
CA TRP A 140 20.40 20.39 -3.99
C TRP A 140 20.84 21.55 -3.08
N GLU A 141 22.09 21.51 -2.57
CA GLU A 141 22.69 22.53 -1.68
C GLU A 141 21.91 22.79 -0.37
N ILE A 142 21.06 21.85 0.06
CA ILE A 142 20.30 21.95 1.30
C ILE A 142 21.16 21.43 2.45
N LYS A 143 21.28 22.20 3.54
CA LYS A 143 22.10 21.78 4.68
C LYS A 143 21.46 20.58 5.39
N LYS A 144 22.30 19.82 6.08
CA LYS A 144 21.84 18.81 7.03
C LYS A 144 20.91 19.48 8.06
N ASP A 145 19.84 18.77 8.44
CA ASP A 145 18.78 19.20 9.34
C ASP A 145 17.81 20.29 8.79
N GLU A 146 18.05 20.86 7.60
CA GLU A 146 17.14 21.83 6.93
C GLU A 146 16.09 21.15 6.02
N TYR A 147 16.07 19.82 5.93
CA TYR A 147 15.20 19.05 5.04
C TYR A 147 14.41 17.94 5.75
N TRP A 148 13.29 17.51 5.15
CA TRP A 148 12.57 16.28 5.50
C TRP A 148 12.17 15.55 4.22
N GLY A 149 12.29 14.22 4.21
CA GLY A 149 11.95 13.39 3.06
C GLY A 149 11.90 11.90 3.40
N TYR A 150 11.56 11.08 2.41
CA TYR A 150 11.58 9.62 2.49
C TYR A 150 11.81 9.04 1.08
N VAL A 151 12.39 7.84 0.98
CA VAL A 151 12.69 7.20 -0.30
C VAL A 151 11.39 6.69 -0.96
N THR A 152 11.12 7.21 -2.15
CA THR A 152 9.92 6.85 -2.92
C THR A 152 10.20 5.69 -3.88
N ARG A 153 9.15 4.95 -4.29
CA ARG A 153 9.26 3.93 -5.36
C ARG A 153 9.23 4.56 -6.77
N GLY A 154 9.89 5.72 -6.94
CA GLY A 154 9.96 6.50 -8.17
C GLY A 154 9.11 7.78 -8.15
N GLY A 155 9.45 8.74 -9.02
CA GLY A 155 8.89 10.11 -9.05
C GLY A 155 7.36 10.18 -9.15
N THR A 156 6.69 9.17 -9.71
CA THR A 156 5.21 9.11 -9.71
C THR A 156 4.58 8.93 -8.32
N LYS A 157 5.36 8.61 -7.28
CA LYS A 157 4.99 8.68 -5.86
C LYS A 157 5.47 9.98 -5.18
N GLY A 158 6.56 10.57 -5.64
CA GLY A 158 7.04 11.90 -5.20
C GLY A 158 6.04 13.03 -5.53
N ASN A 159 5.55 13.09 -6.77
CA ASN A 159 4.58 14.12 -7.20
C ASN A 159 3.32 14.18 -6.30
N PRO A 160 2.65 13.05 -5.97
CA PRO A 160 1.59 13.00 -4.96
C PRO A 160 1.96 13.62 -3.61
N HIS A 161 3.21 13.51 -3.15
CA HIS A 161 3.61 14.03 -1.85
C HIS A 161 3.88 15.54 -1.89
N GLY A 162 4.68 16.02 -2.85
CA GLY A 162 4.96 17.45 -3.00
C GLY A 162 3.70 18.28 -3.25
N LEU A 163 2.79 17.80 -4.11
CA LEU A 163 1.50 18.46 -4.37
C LEU A 163 0.55 18.38 -3.16
N PHE A 164 0.65 17.34 -2.32
CA PHE A 164 -0.11 17.28 -1.08
C PHE A 164 0.40 18.34 -0.09
N VAL A 165 1.72 18.44 0.13
CA VAL A 165 2.31 19.44 1.03
C VAL A 165 1.96 20.86 0.57
N GLY A 166 2.17 21.20 -0.71
CA GLY A 166 1.83 22.53 -1.24
C GLY A 166 0.35 22.87 -1.09
N ARG A 167 -0.55 21.88 -1.21
CA ARG A 167 -1.99 22.05 -0.96
C ARG A 167 -2.35 22.21 0.51
N GLU A 168 -1.65 21.54 1.43
CA GLU A 168 -1.89 21.71 2.87
C GLU A 168 -1.39 23.08 3.35
N MET A 169 -0.30 23.60 2.76
CA MET A 169 0.17 24.98 2.98
C MET A 169 -0.80 26.02 2.39
N PHE A 170 -1.34 25.74 1.19
CA PHE A 170 -2.24 26.65 0.48
C PHE A 170 -3.53 25.95 0.04
N PRO A 171 -4.54 25.80 0.93
CA PRO A 171 -5.76 25.05 0.63
C PRO A 171 -6.54 25.59 -0.57
N ASP A 172 -6.62 26.91 -0.74
CA ASP A 172 -7.29 27.57 -1.87
C ASP A 172 -6.34 27.91 -3.02
N GLY A 173 -5.09 27.45 -2.93
CA GLY A 173 -4.06 27.70 -3.92
C GLY A 173 -4.36 27.06 -5.28
N ILE A 174 -3.87 27.70 -6.34
CA ILE A 174 -3.98 27.21 -7.71
C ILE A 174 -2.67 26.53 -8.11
N LEU A 175 -2.77 25.28 -8.55
CA LEU A 175 -1.68 24.55 -9.18
C LEU A 175 -1.51 25.01 -10.63
N TYR A 176 -0.37 25.59 -10.96
CA TYR A 176 0.03 25.84 -12.33
C TYR A 176 1.08 24.80 -12.72
N ALA A 177 0.86 24.15 -13.86
CA ALA A 177 1.77 23.15 -14.39
C ALA A 177 1.89 23.32 -15.91
N SER A 178 3.08 23.07 -16.44
CA SER A 178 3.30 22.93 -17.90
C SER A 178 2.30 21.93 -18.48
N LYS A 179 1.74 22.22 -19.67
CA LYS A 179 0.82 21.33 -20.40
C LYS A 179 1.46 19.98 -20.73
N GLU A 180 2.77 19.96 -20.93
CA GLU A 180 3.61 18.78 -21.15
C GLU A 180 4.14 18.16 -19.84
N ALA A 181 3.75 18.68 -18.66
CA ALA A 181 4.10 18.07 -17.39
C ALA A 181 3.56 16.64 -17.30
N HIS A 182 4.36 15.75 -16.70
CA HIS A 182 4.06 14.33 -16.58
C HIS A 182 2.64 14.07 -16.06
N TYR A 183 1.88 13.20 -16.74
CA TYR A 183 0.42 13.00 -16.54
C TYR A 183 -0.02 12.81 -15.08
N SER A 184 0.85 12.24 -14.24
CA SER A 184 0.62 12.06 -12.80
C SER A 184 0.31 13.38 -12.08
N VAL A 185 0.86 14.51 -12.51
CA VAL A 185 0.58 15.85 -11.94
C VAL A 185 -0.91 16.18 -12.06
N PHE A 186 -1.48 16.02 -13.25
CA PHE A 186 -2.90 16.28 -13.51
C PHE A 186 -3.82 15.22 -12.88
N LYS A 187 -3.38 13.95 -12.80
CA LYS A 187 -4.09 12.92 -12.02
C LYS A 187 -4.17 13.30 -10.54
N VAL A 188 -3.04 13.68 -9.93
CA VAL A 188 -2.96 14.07 -8.52
C VAL A 188 -3.81 15.31 -8.24
N ALA A 189 -3.77 16.31 -9.12
CA ALA A 189 -4.61 17.51 -9.01
C ALA A 189 -6.11 17.17 -8.95
N ARG A 190 -6.60 16.27 -9.83
CA ARG A 190 -7.96 15.71 -9.76
C ARG A 190 -8.21 14.99 -8.45
N MET A 191 -7.33 14.05 -8.08
CA MET A 191 -7.48 13.22 -6.87
C MET A 191 -7.62 14.07 -5.61
N TYR A 192 -6.86 15.17 -5.52
CA TYR A 192 -6.80 16.06 -4.36
C TYR A 192 -7.77 17.24 -4.42
N ARG A 193 -8.58 17.37 -5.48
CA ARG A 193 -9.48 18.50 -5.75
C ARG A 193 -8.76 19.85 -5.68
N MET A 194 -7.62 19.93 -6.37
CA MET A 194 -6.86 21.17 -6.54
C MET A 194 -7.38 21.93 -7.76
N ASN A 195 -7.52 23.25 -7.64
CA ASN A 195 -7.68 24.12 -8.80
C ASN A 195 -6.40 24.01 -9.63
N CYS A 196 -6.50 23.73 -10.93
CA CYS A 196 -5.33 23.51 -11.78
C CYS A 196 -5.45 24.25 -13.10
N VAL A 197 -4.45 25.06 -13.41
CA VAL A 197 -4.29 25.76 -14.68
C VAL A 197 -3.15 25.11 -15.46
N LYS A 198 -3.43 24.71 -16.70
CA LYS A 198 -2.41 24.24 -17.63
C LYS A 198 -1.79 25.43 -18.31
N ILE A 199 -0.47 25.57 -18.19
CA ILE A 199 0.30 26.59 -18.89
C ILE A 199 0.77 26.00 -20.21
N GLU A 200 0.47 26.68 -21.32
CA GLU A 200 0.99 26.32 -22.64
C GLU A 200 2.53 26.28 -22.65
N THR A 201 3.08 25.55 -23.62
CA THR A 201 4.53 25.37 -23.77
C THR A 201 4.99 25.91 -25.11
N LEU A 202 6.22 26.40 -25.14
CA LEU A 202 6.95 26.65 -26.37
C LEU A 202 7.15 25.33 -27.15
N ALA A 203 7.51 25.41 -28.43
CA ALA A 203 7.76 24.23 -29.27
C ALA A 203 8.90 23.31 -28.73
N SER A 204 9.76 23.83 -27.84
CA SER A 204 10.78 23.07 -27.12
C SER A 204 10.24 22.23 -25.95
N GLY A 205 8.95 22.32 -25.61
CA GLY A 205 8.34 21.71 -24.42
C GLY A 205 8.55 22.49 -23.11
N VAL A 206 9.34 23.57 -23.15
CA VAL A 206 9.54 24.49 -22.02
C VAL A 206 8.28 25.32 -21.78
N ILE A 207 7.97 25.62 -20.53
CA ILE A 207 6.82 26.44 -20.11
C ILE A 207 6.85 27.84 -20.72
N ASP A 208 5.71 28.32 -21.23
CA ASP A 208 5.57 29.70 -21.69
C ASP A 208 5.44 30.66 -20.48
N CYS A 209 6.54 31.35 -20.16
CA CYS A 209 6.58 32.31 -19.06
C CYS A 209 5.71 33.56 -19.29
N GLY A 210 5.41 33.92 -20.54
CA GLY A 210 4.49 35.02 -20.86
C GLY A 210 3.04 34.64 -20.52
N TYR A 211 2.61 33.46 -20.98
CA TYR A 211 1.30 32.92 -20.66
C TYR A 211 1.15 32.59 -19.16
N LEU A 212 2.21 32.10 -18.50
CA LEU A 212 2.26 31.96 -17.04
C LEU A 212 2.01 33.30 -16.33
N LYS A 213 2.70 34.37 -16.74
CA LYS A 213 2.55 35.70 -16.15
C LYS A 213 1.11 36.22 -16.27
N GLU A 214 0.48 36.05 -17.44
CA GLU A 214 -0.95 36.38 -17.59
C GLU A 214 -1.85 35.57 -16.65
N CYS A 215 -1.62 34.27 -16.52
CA CYS A 215 -2.42 33.38 -15.68
C CYS A 215 -2.29 33.71 -14.19
N LEU A 216 -1.08 34.08 -13.75
CA LEU A 216 -0.83 34.56 -12.38
C LEU A 216 -1.50 35.91 -12.13
N LEU A 217 -1.38 36.87 -13.05
CA LEU A 217 -2.02 38.19 -12.91
C LEU A 217 -3.56 38.09 -12.83
N LYS A 218 -4.17 37.16 -13.57
CA LYS A 218 -5.62 36.87 -13.55
C LYS A 218 -6.11 36.27 -12.23
N ASN A 219 -5.22 35.70 -11.39
CA ASN A 219 -5.56 35.02 -10.14
C ASN A 219 -4.67 35.49 -8.96
N LYS A 220 -4.23 36.75 -8.99
CA LYS A 220 -3.30 37.34 -8.01
C LYS A 220 -3.81 37.35 -6.56
N ASP A 221 -5.11 37.09 -6.37
CA ASP A 221 -5.80 36.97 -5.08
C ASP A 221 -5.58 35.61 -4.39
N LYS A 222 -5.03 34.61 -5.10
CA LYS A 222 -4.86 33.24 -4.60
C LYS A 222 -3.39 32.81 -4.60
N PRO A 223 -2.95 32.02 -3.61
CA PRO A 223 -1.60 31.45 -3.61
C PRO A 223 -1.35 30.61 -4.86
N ALA A 224 -0.12 30.68 -5.39
CA ALA A 224 0.31 29.89 -6.53
C ALA A 224 1.14 28.68 -6.07
N ILE A 225 0.77 27.49 -6.53
CA ILE A 225 1.54 26.25 -6.37
C ILE A 225 2.14 25.92 -7.74
N MET A 226 3.46 25.91 -7.84
CA MET A 226 4.16 25.61 -9.10
C MET A 226 4.49 24.12 -9.21
N ASN A 227 4.20 23.51 -10.36
CA ASN A 227 4.88 22.30 -10.80
C ASN A 227 5.69 22.61 -12.07
N ILE A 228 7.00 22.78 -11.88
CA ILE A 228 7.96 23.07 -12.94
C ILE A 228 8.61 21.76 -13.36
N THR A 229 8.62 21.51 -14.67
CA THR A 229 9.42 20.41 -15.25
C THR A 229 10.83 20.93 -15.46
N VAL A 230 11.78 20.44 -14.68
CA VAL A 230 13.21 20.75 -14.82
C VAL A 230 13.76 19.90 -15.98
N GLY A 231 14.49 20.54 -16.89
CA GLY A 231 15.18 19.90 -18.01
C GLY A 231 16.50 20.61 -18.30
N ASN A 232 17.29 20.09 -19.24
CA ASN A 232 18.51 20.77 -19.68
C ASN A 232 18.16 22.09 -20.38
N ASN A 233 18.34 23.19 -19.66
CA ASN A 233 18.60 24.49 -20.24
C ASN A 233 20.11 24.73 -20.15
N ASP A 234 20.77 24.96 -21.28
CA ASP A 234 22.18 25.39 -21.31
C ASP A 234 22.38 26.78 -20.67
N ASN A 235 21.27 27.47 -20.36
CA ASN A 235 21.23 28.70 -19.58
C ASN A 235 20.80 28.39 -18.15
N ASN A 236 21.76 28.42 -17.22
CA ASN A 236 21.47 28.60 -15.80
C ASN A 236 20.70 29.92 -15.63
N VAL A 237 19.39 29.83 -15.38
CA VAL A 237 18.60 30.98 -14.93
C VAL A 237 18.91 31.21 -13.45
N ILE A 238 20.04 31.87 -13.21
CA ILE A 238 20.33 32.49 -11.93
C ILE A 238 19.24 33.54 -11.72
N PHE A 239 18.46 33.39 -10.65
CA PHE A 239 17.63 34.48 -10.17
C PHE A 239 18.56 35.55 -9.60
N ASP A 240 18.78 36.60 -10.36
CA ASP A 240 19.55 37.76 -9.91
C ASP A 240 18.70 38.52 -8.86
N GLU A 241 19.13 38.51 -7.60
CA GLU A 241 18.43 39.17 -6.48
C GLU A 241 18.48 40.71 -6.55
N ASN A 242 19.11 41.28 -7.58
CA ASN A 242 19.41 42.72 -7.66
C ASN A 242 18.30 43.63 -8.20
N ASP A 243 17.12 43.13 -8.59
CA ASP A 243 15.99 43.98 -9.02
C ASP A 243 15.21 44.61 -7.84
N ASN A 244 15.97 45.19 -6.92
CA ASN A 244 15.52 45.87 -5.73
C ASN A 244 15.18 47.34 -6.05
N ASN A 245 14.08 47.56 -6.77
CA ASN A 245 13.55 48.90 -7.05
C ASN A 245 12.02 48.96 -6.97
N ASN A 246 11.51 48.89 -5.73
CA ASN A 246 10.38 49.66 -5.17
C ASN A 246 9.73 48.90 -3.99
N ILE A 247 10.40 48.88 -2.83
CA ILE A 247 9.75 48.62 -1.55
C ILE A 247 9.92 49.87 -0.69
N VAL A 248 8.81 50.59 -0.49
CA VAL A 248 8.74 51.70 0.47
C VAL A 248 8.83 51.10 1.87
N GLU A 249 9.80 51.56 2.68
CA GLU A 249 9.96 51.12 4.06
C GLU A 249 8.74 51.47 4.93
N ALA A 250 7.88 50.48 5.16
CA ALA A 250 6.88 50.55 6.23
C ALA A 250 7.54 50.17 7.57
N LYS A 251 7.79 51.17 8.42
CA LYS A 251 8.36 50.99 9.75
C LYS A 251 7.55 49.99 10.59
N LYS A 252 8.24 49.11 11.32
CA LYS A 252 7.62 48.27 12.34
C LYS A 252 7.13 49.14 13.51
N GLU A 253 5.84 49.37 13.59
CA GLU A 253 5.20 49.70 14.87
C GLU A 253 4.89 48.41 15.64
N GLN A 254 5.45 48.29 16.83
CA GLN A 254 5.03 47.25 17.78
C GLN A 254 3.66 47.65 18.35
N SER A 255 2.61 46.93 17.99
CA SER A 255 1.38 46.88 18.77
C SER A 255 1.07 45.43 19.11
N GLY A 256 1.04 45.12 20.41
CA GLY A 256 0.64 43.81 20.88
C GLY A 256 -0.86 43.64 20.79
N ASN A 257 -1.32 42.50 20.31
CA ASN A 257 -2.67 42.02 20.62
C ASN A 257 -2.67 40.48 20.61
N GLU A 258 -2.66 39.89 21.79
CA GLU A 258 -2.86 38.46 21.96
C GLU A 258 -4.30 38.11 21.56
N ASN A 259 -4.49 37.13 20.67
CA ASN A 259 -5.75 36.39 20.60
C ASN A 259 -5.61 35.04 19.87
N GLY A 260 -5.40 33.99 20.67
CA GLY A 260 -6.18 32.76 20.54
C GLY A 260 -6.18 32.00 19.21
N ARG A 261 -5.00 31.61 18.68
CA ARG A 261 -4.91 30.40 17.85
C ARG A 261 -4.15 29.32 18.63
N LYS A 262 -4.80 28.18 18.87
CA LYS A 262 -4.16 27.01 19.47
C LYS A 262 -3.16 26.43 18.48
N GLU A 263 -1.88 26.75 18.66
CA GLU A 263 -0.80 26.00 18.05
C GLU A 263 -0.84 24.56 18.57
N ILE A 264 -1.01 23.61 17.67
CA ILE A 264 -0.61 22.23 17.94
C ILE A 264 0.89 22.19 17.68
N ALA A 265 1.67 22.54 18.70
CA ALA A 265 3.12 22.47 18.63
C ALA A 265 3.55 21.01 18.33
N PRO A 266 4.40 20.76 17.33
CA PRO A 266 5.06 19.48 17.20
C PRO A 266 6.02 19.33 18.39
N THR A 267 5.64 18.50 19.36
CA THR A 267 6.48 18.17 20.52
C THR A 267 7.66 17.31 20.07
N GLY A 268 8.72 17.97 19.63
CA GLY A 268 9.97 17.37 19.20
C GLY A 268 10.76 18.36 18.37
N LYS A 269 11.89 18.84 18.91
CA LYS A 269 12.96 19.37 18.05
C LYS A 269 13.42 18.21 17.15
N ASN A 270 13.70 18.47 15.88
CA ASN A 270 14.37 17.52 14.99
C ASN A 270 15.82 17.30 15.48
N MET A 271 16.00 16.52 16.55
CA MET A 271 17.29 15.95 16.88
C MET A 271 17.46 14.71 16.01
N HIS A 272 18.23 14.85 14.94
CA HIS A 272 18.68 13.77 14.07
C HIS A 272 19.53 12.78 14.87
N THR A 273 18.85 11.90 15.60
CA THR A 273 19.46 10.95 16.54
C THR A 273 19.76 9.66 15.76
N PRO A 274 21.02 9.33 15.47
CA PRO A 274 21.34 8.24 14.54
C PRO A 274 20.86 6.88 15.06
N CYS A 275 20.24 6.05 14.21
CA CYS A 275 19.80 4.71 14.61
C CYS A 275 20.94 3.67 14.54
N CYS A 276 21.97 3.90 15.34
CA CYS A 276 22.92 2.90 15.83
C CYS A 276 23.91 2.26 14.83
N LEU A 277 23.93 2.61 13.54
CA LEU A 277 24.95 2.15 12.58
C LEU A 277 25.32 3.29 11.63
N ASP A 278 26.54 3.84 11.78
CA ASP A 278 27.08 4.85 10.87
C ASP A 278 27.35 4.23 9.49
N ILE A 279 26.41 4.44 8.57
CA ILE A 279 26.65 4.23 7.15
C ILE A 279 27.44 5.43 6.65
N LYS A 280 28.66 5.18 6.19
CA LYS A 280 29.46 6.18 5.49
C LYS A 280 28.98 6.27 4.04
N GLU A 281 28.78 7.49 3.60
CA GLU A 281 28.72 7.82 2.18
C GLU A 281 30.08 7.51 1.52
N PRO A 282 30.13 7.10 0.24
CA PRO A 282 31.36 7.15 -0.55
C PRO A 282 31.88 8.59 -0.66
N GLU A 283 33.19 8.79 -0.71
CA GLU A 283 33.75 10.12 -0.96
C GLU A 283 33.42 10.58 -2.39
N ALA A 284 33.37 11.90 -2.64
CA ALA A 284 32.93 12.44 -3.93
C ALA A 284 33.79 11.98 -5.13
N ASP A 285 35.07 11.66 -4.88
CA ASP A 285 36.05 11.21 -5.85
C ASP A 285 36.40 9.71 -5.72
N ASP A 286 35.61 8.90 -4.97
CA ASP A 286 35.86 7.46 -4.83
C ASP A 286 35.64 6.72 -6.17
N GLU A 287 36.74 6.26 -6.78
CA GLU A 287 36.65 5.22 -7.81
C GLU A 287 36.04 3.92 -7.23
N LEU A 288 35.46 3.08 -8.08
CA LEU A 288 34.79 1.85 -7.68
C LEU A 288 35.82 0.76 -7.32
N THR A 289 36.45 0.91 -6.15
CA THR A 289 37.52 0.03 -5.67
C THR A 289 36.99 -1.24 -4.99
N GLY A 290 37.83 -2.27 -4.93
CA GLY A 290 37.56 -3.47 -4.13
C GLY A 290 37.41 -3.19 -2.63
N ASN A 291 37.91 -2.06 -2.12
CA ASN A 291 37.72 -1.64 -0.74
C ASN A 291 36.27 -1.18 -0.49
N THR A 292 35.67 -0.46 -1.45
CA THR A 292 34.27 -0.01 -1.39
C THR A 292 33.30 -1.20 -1.41
N GLU A 293 33.57 -2.21 -2.24
CA GLU A 293 32.83 -3.48 -2.19
C GLU A 293 32.96 -4.21 -0.85
N ALA A 294 34.18 -4.28 -0.31
CA ALA A 294 34.44 -4.96 0.96
C ALA A 294 33.73 -4.24 2.13
N TYR A 295 33.73 -2.90 2.14
CA TYR A 295 32.97 -2.09 3.09
C TYR A 295 31.47 -2.43 3.03
N MET A 296 30.87 -2.41 1.84
CA MET A 296 29.45 -2.72 1.68
C MET A 296 29.10 -4.15 2.12
N LYS A 297 29.95 -5.14 1.82
CA LYS A 297 29.79 -6.52 2.32
C LYS A 297 29.79 -6.58 3.85
N VAL A 298 30.67 -5.83 4.52
CA VAL A 298 30.71 -5.72 6.00
C VAL A 298 29.46 -5.04 6.57
N VAL A 299 28.98 -3.96 5.94
CA VAL A 299 27.74 -3.28 6.35
C VAL A 299 26.54 -4.23 6.24
N LEU A 300 26.36 -4.90 5.10
CA LEU A 300 25.27 -5.85 4.88
C LEU A 300 25.31 -7.03 5.85
N ALA A 301 26.51 -7.54 6.19
CA ALA A 301 26.67 -8.59 7.19
C ALA A 301 26.22 -8.14 8.59
N ARG A 302 26.57 -6.90 9.00
CA ARG A 302 26.13 -6.32 10.29
C ARG A 302 24.61 -6.15 10.35
N TYR A 303 23.98 -5.66 9.28
CA TYR A 303 22.52 -5.55 9.20
C TYR A 303 21.85 -6.93 9.27
N THR A 304 22.38 -7.91 8.53
CA THR A 304 21.89 -9.30 8.56
C THR A 304 21.92 -9.87 9.98
N GLN A 305 23.04 -9.73 10.70
CA GLN A 305 23.15 -10.19 12.09
C GLN A 305 22.17 -9.48 13.02
N ARG A 306 22.06 -8.15 12.93
CA ARG A 306 21.12 -7.33 13.72
C ARG A 306 19.66 -7.73 13.47
N TRP A 307 19.28 -8.00 12.22
CA TRP A 307 17.93 -8.42 11.87
C TRP A 307 17.65 -9.87 12.26
N LEU A 308 18.62 -10.79 12.20
CA LEU A 308 18.47 -12.14 12.77
C LEU A 308 18.12 -12.09 14.27
N GLU A 309 18.87 -11.33 15.07
CA GLU A 309 18.59 -11.21 16.52
C GLU A 309 17.24 -10.53 16.80
N ARG A 310 16.89 -9.47 16.07
CA ARG A 310 15.56 -8.83 16.20
C ARG A 310 14.42 -9.72 15.71
N THR A 311 14.66 -10.65 14.79
CA THR A 311 13.64 -11.57 14.28
C THR A 311 13.25 -12.62 15.33
N LYS A 312 14.22 -13.10 16.13
CA LYS A 312 13.99 -14.05 17.24
C LYS A 312 12.92 -13.56 18.21
N HIS A 313 12.93 -12.28 18.57
CA HIS A 313 12.06 -11.71 19.62
C HIS A 313 10.85 -10.91 19.08
N ARG A 314 10.65 -10.81 17.76
CA ARG A 314 9.51 -10.07 17.21
C ARG A 314 8.14 -10.71 17.54
N LEU A 315 7.25 -9.97 18.21
CA LEU A 315 5.85 -10.38 18.44
C LEU A 315 4.79 -9.27 18.22
N GLY A 316 5.12 -7.98 18.35
CA GLY A 316 4.14 -6.90 18.31
C GLY A 316 3.70 -6.38 16.93
N TYR A 317 4.05 -7.04 15.83
CA TYR A 317 3.72 -6.60 14.47
C TYR A 317 3.27 -7.76 13.57
N GLN A 318 2.31 -7.47 12.69
CA GLN A 318 1.53 -8.47 11.94
C GLN A 318 2.23 -8.96 10.67
N ILE A 319 3.45 -9.49 10.82
CA ILE A 319 4.36 -9.85 9.73
C ILE A 319 4.71 -11.34 9.84
N ASN A 320 4.32 -12.12 8.83
CA ASN A 320 4.80 -13.48 8.66
C ASN A 320 6.26 -13.45 8.19
N MET A 321 7.09 -14.34 8.74
CA MET A 321 8.50 -14.54 8.39
C MET A 321 8.81 -16.01 8.11
N ASP A 322 7.80 -16.87 8.03
CA ASP A 322 7.91 -18.30 7.71
C ASP A 322 7.94 -18.48 6.17
N TYR A 323 9.01 -18.03 5.54
CA TYR A 323 9.20 -18.16 4.09
C TYR A 323 10.68 -18.26 3.71
N ASN A 324 10.95 -18.90 2.57
CA ASN A 324 12.23 -18.81 1.88
C ASN A 324 12.01 -18.48 0.39
N TYR A 325 12.76 -17.50 -0.10
CA TYR A 325 12.73 -16.99 -1.48
C TYR A 325 14.12 -16.96 -2.14
N ASP A 326 15.13 -17.69 -1.62
CA ASP A 326 16.50 -17.72 -2.18
C ASP A 326 16.52 -17.98 -3.71
N ASP A 327 15.59 -18.78 -4.24
CA ASP A 327 15.45 -19.04 -5.69
C ASP A 327 15.19 -17.77 -6.53
N LEU A 328 14.71 -16.70 -5.89
CA LEU A 328 14.38 -15.41 -6.49
C LEU A 328 15.53 -14.39 -6.37
N ASP A 329 16.66 -14.74 -5.76
CA ASP A 329 17.82 -13.84 -5.59
C ASP A 329 18.33 -13.27 -6.91
N ARG A 330 18.36 -14.10 -7.95
CA ARG A 330 18.81 -13.69 -9.30
C ARG A 330 17.92 -12.63 -9.94
N LEU A 331 16.71 -12.39 -9.43
CA LEU A 331 15.78 -11.38 -9.94
C LEU A 331 16.18 -9.94 -9.58
N GLN A 332 17.19 -9.74 -8.72
CA GLN A 332 17.69 -8.42 -8.36
C GLN A 332 18.47 -7.71 -9.50
N ARG A 333 18.79 -8.41 -10.60
CA ARG A 333 19.39 -7.84 -11.83
C ARG A 333 18.38 -7.23 -12.82
N PHE A 334 17.07 -7.33 -12.56
CA PHE A 334 16.04 -6.86 -13.48
C PHE A 334 15.31 -5.62 -12.96
N SER A 335 15.25 -4.58 -13.79
CA SER A 335 14.49 -3.35 -13.53
C SER A 335 12.98 -3.55 -13.79
N PHE A 336 12.31 -4.40 -12.99
CA PHE A 336 10.90 -4.71 -13.24
C PHE A 336 9.97 -3.52 -13.00
N ASN A 337 9.23 -3.11 -14.03
CA ASN A 337 8.21 -2.06 -13.93
C ASN A 337 6.87 -2.52 -14.53
N ASN A 338 5.87 -2.66 -13.68
CA ASN A 338 4.51 -3.00 -14.09
C ASN A 338 3.68 -1.73 -14.36
N CYS A 339 4.11 -0.85 -15.27
CA CYS A 339 3.33 0.35 -15.63
C CYS A 339 1.98 -0.01 -16.31
N GLY A 340 1.03 0.94 -16.33
CA GLY A 340 -0.27 0.79 -17.01
C GLY A 340 -1.31 -0.14 -16.34
N ASP A 341 -2.37 -0.48 -17.06
CA ASP A 341 -3.44 -1.38 -16.61
C ASP A 341 -2.93 -2.85 -16.53
N PRO A 342 -3.28 -3.61 -15.47
CA PRO A 342 -2.96 -5.03 -15.35
C PRO A 342 -3.37 -5.94 -16.51
N PHE A 343 -4.44 -5.62 -17.23
CA PHE A 343 -5.06 -6.44 -18.26
C PHE A 343 -4.78 -5.95 -19.69
N ILE A 344 -3.93 -4.93 -19.86
CA ILE A 344 -3.56 -4.36 -21.17
C ILE A 344 -2.05 -4.56 -21.37
N GLU A 345 -1.63 -4.91 -22.59
CA GLU A 345 -0.20 -4.94 -22.96
C GLU A 345 0.31 -3.50 -23.11
N GLY A 346 1.31 -3.14 -22.30
CA GLY A 346 2.07 -1.89 -22.47
C GLY A 346 3.38 -2.15 -23.20
N ASN A 347 4.04 -1.07 -23.63
CA ASN A 347 5.28 -1.16 -24.41
C ASN A 347 6.53 -1.52 -23.59
N TYR A 348 6.47 -1.54 -22.26
CA TYR A 348 7.62 -1.86 -21.42
C TYR A 348 7.82 -3.37 -21.27
N GLY A 349 8.92 -3.91 -21.80
CA GLY A 349 9.13 -5.35 -21.89
C GLY A 349 9.44 -6.08 -20.58
N VAL A 350 10.15 -5.45 -19.64
CA VAL A 350 10.69 -6.11 -18.43
C VAL A 350 9.63 -6.05 -17.31
N HIS A 351 8.60 -6.88 -17.44
CA HIS A 351 7.40 -6.87 -16.57
C HIS A 351 7.06 -8.25 -16.00
N SER A 352 6.22 -8.27 -14.96
CA SER A 352 5.64 -9.49 -14.35
C SER A 352 4.11 -9.51 -14.42
N ARG A 353 3.53 -8.97 -15.51
CA ARG A 353 2.08 -8.86 -15.70
C ARG A 353 1.35 -10.17 -15.42
N ASP A 354 1.85 -11.27 -15.94
CA ASP A 354 1.13 -12.54 -15.96
C ASP A 354 1.08 -13.15 -14.54
N PHE A 355 2.16 -13.04 -13.76
CA PHE A 355 2.17 -13.34 -12.31
C PHE A 355 1.15 -12.47 -11.54
N LYS A 356 1.06 -11.19 -11.88
CA LYS A 356 0.08 -10.25 -11.28
C LYS A 356 -1.36 -10.64 -11.62
N VAL A 357 -1.65 -11.12 -12.84
CA VAL A 357 -2.98 -11.64 -13.20
C VAL A 357 -3.29 -12.92 -12.42
N GLY A 358 -2.35 -13.87 -12.35
CA GLY A 358 -2.52 -15.09 -11.54
C GLY A 358 -2.81 -14.80 -10.06
N VAL A 359 -2.06 -13.88 -9.44
CA VAL A 359 -2.33 -13.41 -8.05
C VAL A 359 -3.75 -12.88 -7.92
N LEU A 360 -4.24 -12.09 -8.88
CA LEU A 360 -5.59 -11.54 -8.86
C LEU A 360 -6.67 -12.61 -9.06
N ASP A 361 -6.46 -13.57 -9.96
CA ASP A 361 -7.37 -14.71 -10.19
C ASP A 361 -7.50 -15.58 -8.93
N TRP A 362 -6.38 -15.83 -8.24
CA TRP A 362 -6.37 -16.58 -6.98
C TRP A 362 -7.21 -15.88 -5.90
N PHE A 363 -7.07 -14.56 -5.76
CA PHE A 363 -7.90 -13.77 -4.85
C PHE A 363 -9.36 -13.64 -5.31
N ALA A 364 -9.63 -13.62 -6.62
CA ALA A 364 -10.98 -13.65 -7.18
C ALA A 364 -11.72 -14.95 -6.79
N ARG A 365 -11.04 -16.09 -6.86
CA ARG A 365 -11.55 -17.39 -6.38
C ARG A 365 -11.76 -17.43 -4.86
N LEU A 366 -10.90 -16.73 -4.10
CA LEU A 366 -11.02 -16.64 -2.64
C LEU A 366 -12.25 -15.81 -2.21
N TRP A 367 -12.50 -14.68 -2.89
CA TRP A 367 -13.60 -13.75 -2.60
C TRP A 367 -14.81 -13.92 -3.53
N GLU A 368 -14.92 -15.04 -4.23
CA GLU A 368 -16.09 -15.47 -5.00
C GLU A 368 -16.61 -14.44 -6.03
N ILE A 369 -15.69 -13.87 -6.82
CA ILE A 369 -16.03 -13.04 -8.00
C ILE A 369 -15.53 -13.73 -9.28
N ASN A 370 -16.34 -13.75 -10.34
CA ASN A 370 -15.97 -14.48 -11.55
C ASN A 370 -14.88 -13.74 -12.34
N LYS A 371 -14.08 -14.51 -13.11
CA LYS A 371 -13.14 -13.92 -14.07
C LYS A 371 -13.92 -13.05 -15.06
N GLY A 372 -13.46 -11.80 -15.23
CA GLY A 372 -14.14 -10.81 -16.06
C GLY A 372 -15.08 -9.86 -15.28
N GLU A 373 -15.56 -10.22 -14.10
CA GLU A 373 -16.40 -9.34 -13.26
C GLU A 373 -15.60 -8.41 -12.35
N TYR A 374 -14.31 -8.68 -12.17
CA TYR A 374 -13.42 -7.87 -11.33
C TYR A 374 -12.39 -7.06 -12.14
N TRP A 375 -11.88 -6.00 -11.51
CA TRP A 375 -10.61 -5.36 -11.84
C TRP A 375 -9.78 -5.25 -10.55
N GLY A 376 -8.45 -5.28 -10.65
CA GLY A 376 -7.60 -5.15 -9.48
C GLY A 376 -6.12 -5.09 -9.81
N TYR A 377 -5.27 -4.81 -8.84
CA TYR A 377 -3.82 -4.82 -9.00
C TYR A 377 -3.05 -5.11 -7.71
N VAL A 378 -1.77 -5.50 -7.87
CA VAL A 378 -0.81 -5.60 -6.76
C VAL A 378 -0.34 -4.20 -6.37
N THR A 379 -0.58 -3.84 -5.11
CA THR A 379 -0.26 -2.53 -4.51
C THR A 379 1.05 -2.58 -3.71
N SER A 380 1.51 -1.44 -3.20
CA SER A 380 2.62 -1.35 -2.24
C SER A 380 2.23 -1.71 -0.79
N GLY A 381 0.99 -2.14 -0.54
CA GLY A 381 0.46 -2.53 0.78
C GLY A 381 -0.99 -2.06 0.98
N GLY A 382 -1.59 -2.44 2.11
CA GLY A 382 -2.98 -2.08 2.46
C GLY A 382 -3.26 -0.58 2.37
N THR A 383 -2.32 0.29 2.76
CA THR A 383 -2.47 1.75 2.62
C THR A 383 -2.78 2.21 1.19
N GLU A 384 -2.11 1.66 0.17
CA GLU A 384 -2.42 2.01 -1.23
C GLU A 384 -3.71 1.34 -1.72
N GLY A 385 -4.04 0.15 -1.19
CA GLY A 385 -5.33 -0.49 -1.43
C GLY A 385 -6.50 0.37 -0.94
N ASN A 386 -6.47 0.78 0.32
CA ASN A 386 -7.49 1.64 0.92
C ASN A 386 -7.58 3.00 0.21
N LEU A 387 -6.45 3.61 -0.11
CA LEU A 387 -6.43 4.84 -0.91
C LEU A 387 -7.14 4.63 -2.26
N HIS A 388 -6.91 3.50 -2.94
CA HIS A 388 -7.55 3.23 -4.25
C HIS A 388 -9.03 2.89 -4.12
N GLY A 389 -9.41 2.00 -3.20
CA GLY A 389 -10.81 1.62 -2.95
C GLY A 389 -11.69 2.82 -2.55
N LEU A 390 -11.18 3.67 -1.66
CA LEU A 390 -11.89 4.89 -1.24
C LEU A 390 -11.91 5.95 -2.35
N LEU A 391 -10.88 6.02 -3.20
CA LEU A 391 -10.88 6.90 -4.38
C LEU A 391 -11.95 6.47 -5.41
N VAL A 392 -12.14 5.17 -5.64
CA VAL A 392 -13.23 4.65 -6.49
C VAL A 392 -14.58 5.09 -5.92
N GLY A 393 -14.84 4.82 -4.64
CA GLY A 393 -16.08 5.25 -3.98
C GLY A 393 -16.33 6.77 -4.08
N ARG A 394 -15.28 7.59 -3.94
CA ARG A 394 -15.34 9.06 -4.06
C ARG A 394 -15.63 9.54 -5.48
N GLU A 395 -15.15 8.84 -6.50
CA GLU A 395 -15.39 9.19 -7.91
C GLU A 395 -16.74 8.66 -8.41
N MET A 396 -17.31 7.63 -7.76
CA MET A 396 -18.72 7.22 -7.91
C MET A 396 -19.69 8.17 -7.20
N PHE A 397 -19.35 8.61 -5.99
CA PHE A 397 -20.17 9.50 -5.15
C PHE A 397 -19.38 10.78 -4.75
N PRO A 398 -19.30 11.80 -5.62
CA PRO A 398 -18.50 13.01 -5.36
C PRO A 398 -18.95 13.80 -4.12
N ASP A 399 -20.22 13.77 -3.76
CA ASP A 399 -20.81 14.41 -2.58
C ASP A 399 -20.96 13.44 -1.38
N GLY A 400 -20.59 12.17 -1.55
CA GLY A 400 -20.72 11.12 -0.55
C GLY A 400 -19.86 11.35 0.70
N ILE A 401 -20.36 10.85 1.82
CA ILE A 401 -19.70 10.92 3.13
C ILE A 401 -19.02 9.58 3.43
N LEU A 402 -17.75 9.63 3.83
CA LEU A 402 -17.02 8.46 4.32
C LEU A 402 -17.41 8.15 5.77
N TYR A 403 -17.89 6.95 6.02
CA TYR A 403 -18.12 6.41 7.37
C TYR A 403 -17.10 5.31 7.63
N ALA A 404 -16.42 5.39 8.77
CA ALA A 404 -15.45 4.39 9.21
C ALA A 404 -15.47 4.31 10.73
N SER A 405 -15.26 3.10 11.29
CA SER A 405 -15.00 2.92 12.72
C SER A 405 -13.84 3.82 13.17
N LYS A 406 -13.91 4.40 14.38
CA LYS A 406 -12.81 5.20 14.95
C LYS A 406 -11.51 4.40 15.13
N GLU A 407 -11.58 3.06 15.17
CA GLU A 407 -10.44 2.13 15.22
C GLU A 407 -9.97 1.68 13.81
N SER A 408 -10.60 2.13 12.72
CA SER A 408 -10.11 1.91 11.36
C SER A 408 -8.69 2.44 11.19
N HIS A 409 -7.87 1.75 10.40
CA HIS A 409 -6.45 2.08 10.22
C HIS A 409 -6.28 3.51 9.68
N TYR A 410 -5.23 4.22 10.14
CA TYR A 410 -5.04 5.64 9.84
C TYR A 410 -4.96 5.98 8.33
N SER A 411 -4.71 4.99 7.46
CA SER A 411 -4.77 5.15 6.00
C SER A 411 -6.14 5.61 5.51
N VAL A 412 -7.23 5.21 6.18
CA VAL A 412 -8.62 5.59 5.84
C VAL A 412 -8.83 7.08 6.09
N PHE A 413 -8.47 7.59 7.27
CA PHE A 413 -8.54 9.02 7.57
C PHE A 413 -7.54 9.85 6.77
N LYS A 414 -6.37 9.27 6.44
CA LYS A 414 -5.40 9.88 5.51
C LYS A 414 -6.00 10.01 4.11
N ALA A 415 -6.70 9.00 3.60
CA ALA A 415 -7.42 9.06 2.32
C ALA A 415 -8.49 10.16 2.33
N ALA A 416 -9.28 10.26 3.40
CA ALA A 416 -10.28 11.32 3.56
C ALA A 416 -9.69 12.73 3.44
N ARG A 417 -8.58 12.99 4.16
CA ARG A 417 -7.83 14.25 4.10
C ARG A 417 -7.20 14.48 2.73
N MET A 418 -6.59 13.46 2.14
CA MET A 418 -5.98 13.54 0.79
C MET A 418 -7.03 13.83 -0.29
N TYR A 419 -8.25 13.30 -0.20
CA TYR A 419 -9.28 13.45 -1.24
C TYR A 419 -10.34 14.53 -0.95
N ARG A 420 -10.19 15.28 0.15
CA ARG A 420 -11.17 16.27 0.63
C ARG A 420 -12.59 15.68 0.69
N MET A 421 -12.69 14.54 1.38
CA MET A 421 -13.96 13.87 1.68
C MET A 421 -14.47 14.31 3.04
N ASN A 422 -15.78 14.49 3.16
CA ASN A 422 -16.43 14.52 4.47
C ASN A 422 -16.28 13.14 5.10
N CYS A 423 -15.84 13.07 6.36
CA CYS A 423 -15.61 11.82 7.06
C CYS A 423 -16.26 11.85 8.43
N VAL A 424 -17.12 10.87 8.70
CA VAL A 424 -17.65 10.57 10.03
C VAL A 424 -16.83 9.43 10.61
N LYS A 425 -16.25 9.67 11.78
CA LYS A 425 -15.71 8.61 12.62
C LYS A 425 -16.86 8.08 13.46
N VAL A 426 -17.25 6.84 13.20
CA VAL A 426 -18.29 6.13 13.94
C VAL A 426 -17.64 5.54 15.20
N GLU A 427 -18.35 5.53 16.30
CA GLU A 427 -17.89 4.91 17.55
C GLU A 427 -17.68 3.39 17.39
N THR A 428 -17.04 2.78 18.39
CA THR A 428 -16.79 1.33 18.45
C THR A 428 -17.24 0.75 19.78
N ILE A 429 -17.74 -0.48 19.73
CA ILE A 429 -17.93 -1.30 20.93
C ILE A 429 -16.57 -1.78 21.46
N VAL A 430 -16.52 -2.33 22.69
CA VAL A 430 -15.24 -2.57 23.39
C VAL A 430 -14.31 -3.56 22.65
N SER A 431 -14.87 -4.50 21.88
CA SER A 431 -14.13 -5.42 20.99
C SER A 431 -13.31 -4.70 19.91
N GLY A 432 -13.69 -3.47 19.54
CA GLY A 432 -13.12 -2.65 18.47
C GLY A 432 -13.94 -2.61 17.18
N GLU A 433 -15.07 -3.33 17.14
CA GLU A 433 -16.00 -3.38 16.01
C GLU A 433 -16.84 -2.10 15.94
N ILE A 434 -17.22 -1.69 14.73
CA ILE A 434 -18.05 -0.51 14.48
C ILE A 434 -19.40 -0.58 15.23
N ASP A 435 -19.73 0.47 15.98
CA ASP A 435 -21.02 0.56 16.65
C ASP A 435 -22.12 0.90 15.65
N CYS A 436 -22.98 -0.08 15.35
CA CYS A 436 -24.07 0.10 14.40
C CYS A 436 -25.21 0.99 14.94
N VAL A 437 -25.30 1.24 16.26
CA VAL A 437 -26.25 2.20 16.85
C VAL A 437 -25.80 3.63 16.54
N ASP A 438 -24.50 3.93 16.75
CA ASP A 438 -23.92 5.22 16.38
C ASP A 438 -23.88 5.42 14.85
N LEU A 439 -23.60 4.36 14.09
CA LEU A 439 -23.70 4.37 12.62
C LEU A 439 -25.11 4.78 12.17
N LYS A 440 -26.15 4.18 12.76
CA LYS A 440 -27.56 4.47 12.43
C LYS A 440 -27.90 5.94 12.71
N ALA A 441 -27.49 6.48 13.85
CA ALA A 441 -27.66 7.90 14.18
C ALA A 441 -26.92 8.81 13.19
N SER A 442 -25.68 8.46 12.85
CA SER A 442 -24.81 9.18 11.91
C SER A 442 -25.31 9.18 10.46
N LEU A 443 -25.85 8.06 9.99
CA LEU A 443 -26.47 7.92 8.66
C LEU A 443 -27.77 8.73 8.56
N LEU A 444 -28.65 8.63 9.55
CA LEU A 444 -29.92 9.37 9.58
C LEU A 444 -29.71 10.90 9.55
N LYS A 445 -28.66 11.39 10.20
CA LYS A 445 -28.27 12.81 10.19
C LYS A 445 -27.87 13.34 8.81
N ASN A 446 -27.44 12.49 7.89
CA ASN A 446 -26.95 12.86 6.56
C ASN A 446 -27.63 12.07 5.42
N LYS A 447 -28.90 11.68 5.61
CA LYS A 447 -29.68 10.83 4.69
C LYS A 447 -29.85 11.43 3.28
N ASP A 448 -29.61 12.72 3.11
CA ASP A 448 -29.56 13.46 1.85
C ASP A 448 -28.39 13.05 0.94
N LYS A 449 -27.27 12.58 1.50
CA LYS A 449 -26.04 12.25 0.75
C LYS A 449 -25.79 10.74 0.63
N PRO A 450 -25.03 10.28 -0.38
CA PRO A 450 -24.58 8.90 -0.46
C PRO A 450 -23.61 8.53 0.69
N ALA A 451 -23.59 7.24 1.06
CA ALA A 451 -22.66 6.71 2.06
C ALA A 451 -21.49 5.94 1.41
N ILE A 452 -20.27 6.25 1.81
CA ILE A 452 -19.07 5.48 1.45
C ILE A 452 -18.61 4.80 2.73
N MET A 453 -18.78 3.49 2.83
CA MET A 453 -18.41 2.71 4.02
C MET A 453 -16.98 2.18 3.91
N ASN A 454 -16.22 2.30 5.00
CA ASN A 454 -15.01 1.49 5.22
C ASN A 454 -15.29 0.45 6.32
N ILE A 455 -15.28 -0.82 5.93
CA ILE A 455 -15.49 -1.98 6.81
C ILE A 455 -14.12 -2.60 7.12
N THR A 456 -13.75 -2.65 8.39
CA THR A 456 -12.43 -3.10 8.85
C THR A 456 -12.46 -4.58 9.20
N ILE A 457 -11.66 -5.39 8.52
CA ILE A 457 -11.57 -6.84 8.72
C ILE A 457 -10.23 -7.12 9.39
N GLY A 458 -10.24 -7.03 10.73
CA GLY A 458 -9.06 -7.08 11.57
C GLY A 458 -8.50 -5.69 11.87
N THR A 459 -9.08 -4.99 12.86
CA THR A 459 -8.53 -3.72 13.36
C THR A 459 -7.07 -3.87 13.79
N THR A 460 -6.26 -2.82 13.61
CA THR A 460 -4.79 -2.94 13.76
C THR A 460 -4.35 -3.27 15.19
N VAL A 461 -5.16 -2.93 16.20
CA VAL A 461 -4.82 -3.08 17.62
C VAL A 461 -5.54 -4.27 18.26
N LYS A 462 -6.86 -4.41 18.03
CA LYS A 462 -7.69 -5.46 18.65
C LYS A 462 -7.97 -6.66 17.74
N GLY A 463 -7.66 -6.57 16.45
CA GLY A 463 -8.02 -7.58 15.45
C GLY A 463 -9.53 -7.79 15.33
N ALA A 464 -10.32 -6.76 15.60
CA ALA A 464 -11.78 -6.78 15.54
C ALA A 464 -12.27 -6.87 14.08
N ILE A 465 -13.43 -7.47 13.83
CA ILE A 465 -14.00 -7.60 12.49
C ILE A 465 -15.35 -6.91 12.47
N ASP A 466 -15.47 -5.79 11.75
CA ASP A 466 -16.73 -5.08 11.59
C ASP A 466 -17.78 -6.01 10.95
N ASP A 467 -18.97 -6.12 11.57
CA ASP A 467 -20.05 -6.97 11.09
C ASP A 467 -20.67 -6.38 9.81
N LEU A 468 -20.25 -6.92 8.67
CA LEU A 468 -20.71 -6.52 7.36
C LEU A 468 -22.23 -6.69 7.17
N ASP A 469 -22.84 -7.74 7.75
CA ASP A 469 -24.28 -7.99 7.58
C ASP A 469 -25.10 -6.99 8.39
N LEU A 470 -24.70 -6.73 9.64
CA LEU A 470 -25.33 -5.71 10.47
C LEU A 470 -25.17 -4.29 9.89
N VAL A 471 -24.03 -3.98 9.26
CA VAL A 471 -23.83 -2.70 8.57
C VAL A 471 -24.72 -2.58 7.32
N ILE A 472 -24.85 -3.64 6.51
CA ILE A 472 -25.77 -3.65 5.36
C ILE A 472 -27.22 -3.46 5.82
N GLN A 473 -27.66 -4.21 6.84
CA GLN A 473 -28.99 -4.05 7.43
C GLN A 473 -29.19 -2.61 7.95
N THR A 474 -28.19 -2.02 8.60
CA THR A 474 -28.26 -0.64 9.11
C THR A 474 -28.42 0.40 7.99
N LEU A 475 -27.73 0.22 6.85
CA LEU A 475 -27.92 1.06 5.66
C LEU A 475 -29.34 0.95 5.10
N GLU A 476 -29.85 -0.28 4.96
CA GLU A 476 -31.19 -0.56 4.45
C GLU A 476 -32.27 0.04 5.36
N GLU A 477 -32.19 -0.16 6.68
CA GLU A 477 -33.09 0.43 7.68
C GLU A 477 -33.03 1.96 7.69
N CYS A 478 -31.86 2.55 7.44
CA CYS A 478 -31.74 4.01 7.28
C CYS A 478 -32.35 4.53 5.97
N GLY A 479 -32.69 3.65 5.02
CA GLY A 479 -33.25 4.01 3.72
C GLY A 479 -32.17 4.39 2.69
N PHE A 480 -31.00 3.76 2.74
CA PHE A 480 -29.97 3.84 1.70
C PHE A 480 -30.12 2.68 0.70
N PRO A 481 -30.80 2.86 -0.44
CA PRO A 481 -30.84 1.85 -1.48
C PRO A 481 -29.44 1.58 -2.05
N ARG A 482 -29.25 0.42 -2.68
CA ARG A 482 -27.94 -0.05 -3.18
C ARG A 482 -27.18 0.95 -4.07
N ASN A 483 -27.88 1.78 -4.83
CA ASN A 483 -27.30 2.82 -5.68
C ASN A 483 -26.92 4.12 -4.95
N ARG A 484 -27.07 4.18 -3.63
CA ARG A 484 -26.69 5.32 -2.77
C ARG A 484 -25.64 4.95 -1.72
N PHE A 485 -25.03 3.77 -1.80
CA PHE A 485 -23.87 3.43 -0.99
C PHE A 485 -22.77 2.70 -1.75
N TYR A 486 -21.54 2.85 -1.25
CA TYR A 486 -20.33 2.15 -1.68
C TYR A 486 -19.70 1.45 -0.47
N ILE A 487 -19.27 0.20 -0.60
CA ILE A 487 -18.60 -0.53 0.50
C ILE A 487 -17.16 -0.91 0.12
N HIS A 488 -16.20 -0.34 0.84
CA HIS A 488 -14.80 -0.77 0.85
C HIS A 488 -14.51 -1.67 2.05
N CYS A 489 -13.88 -2.81 1.82
CA CYS A 489 -13.38 -3.71 2.87
C CYS A 489 -11.86 -3.56 3.04
N ASP A 490 -11.42 -2.97 4.16
CA ASP A 490 -10.02 -2.99 4.59
C ASP A 490 -9.72 -4.35 5.23
N GLY A 491 -9.21 -5.27 4.41
CA GLY A 491 -8.83 -6.62 4.82
C GLY A 491 -7.35 -6.79 5.11
N ALA A 492 -6.60 -5.71 5.40
CA ALA A 492 -5.13 -5.68 5.38
C ALA A 492 -4.44 -6.91 6.01
N LEU A 493 -4.96 -7.46 7.11
CA LEU A 493 -4.51 -8.74 7.70
C LEU A 493 -5.54 -9.87 7.52
N VAL A 494 -6.73 -9.72 8.12
CA VAL A 494 -7.66 -10.84 8.33
C VAL A 494 -8.50 -11.14 7.07
N GLY A 495 -8.53 -10.24 6.07
CA GLY A 495 -9.24 -10.45 4.80
C GLY A 495 -8.71 -11.63 3.95
N LEU A 496 -7.46 -12.06 4.17
CA LEU A 496 -6.93 -13.33 3.65
C LEU A 496 -7.26 -14.53 4.54
N MET A 497 -7.28 -14.35 5.87
CA MET A 497 -7.45 -15.44 6.83
C MET A 497 -8.90 -15.94 6.90
N LEU A 498 -9.86 -15.00 6.84
CA LEU A 498 -11.28 -15.22 7.09
C LEU A 498 -11.92 -16.29 6.17
N PRO A 499 -11.64 -16.36 4.85
CA PRO A 499 -12.18 -17.40 3.99
C PRO A 499 -11.72 -18.84 4.34
N PHE A 500 -10.58 -19.00 5.03
CA PHE A 500 -10.08 -20.31 5.48
C PHE A 500 -10.73 -20.80 6.77
N LEU A 501 -11.35 -19.91 7.55
CA LEU A 501 -12.17 -20.29 8.70
C LEU A 501 -13.46 -21.00 8.27
N TYR A 502 -13.98 -20.65 7.09
CA TYR A 502 -15.22 -21.17 6.54
C TYR A 502 -15.10 -22.52 5.82
N ARG A 503 -13.96 -22.81 5.16
CA ARG A 503 -13.83 -23.99 4.28
C ARG A 503 -13.44 -25.28 5.04
N LEU A 504 -14.11 -25.55 6.16
CA LEU A 504 -14.24 -26.91 6.69
C LEU A 504 -15.55 -27.50 6.14
N SER A 505 -15.43 -28.60 5.40
CA SER A 505 -16.53 -29.17 4.60
C SER A 505 -17.78 -29.44 5.44
N TYR A 506 -18.94 -29.04 4.92
CA TYR A 506 -20.27 -29.32 5.48
C TYR A 506 -20.48 -30.82 5.80
N VAL A 507 -19.85 -31.70 5.00
CA VAL A 507 -19.86 -33.17 5.20
C VAL A 507 -19.06 -33.58 6.44
N TYR A 508 -17.94 -32.89 6.71
CA TYR A 508 -17.11 -33.14 7.88
C TYR A 508 -17.75 -32.60 9.16
N THR A 509 -18.38 -31.42 9.10
CA THR A 509 -19.10 -30.82 10.25
C THR A 509 -20.26 -31.72 10.72
N PHE A 510 -20.99 -32.36 9.80
CA PHE A 510 -22.05 -33.30 10.16
C PHE A 510 -21.51 -34.56 10.85
N LEU A 511 -20.54 -35.26 10.23
CA LEU A 511 -19.96 -36.48 10.78
C LEU A 511 -19.23 -36.25 12.12
N VAL A 512 -18.50 -35.14 12.28
CA VAL A 512 -17.78 -34.82 13.53
C VAL A 512 -18.75 -34.45 14.65
N LYS A 513 -19.82 -33.66 14.38
CA LYS A 513 -20.86 -33.36 15.39
C LYS A 513 -21.56 -34.62 15.89
N THR A 514 -21.73 -35.65 15.06
CA THR A 514 -22.41 -36.90 15.44
C THR A 514 -21.50 -37.93 16.10
N LEU A 515 -20.23 -38.04 15.69
CA LEU A 515 -19.32 -39.11 16.15
C LEU A 515 -18.31 -38.70 17.23
N LEU A 516 -18.05 -37.40 17.43
CA LEU A 516 -16.99 -36.93 18.32
C LEU A 516 -17.48 -35.82 19.26
N GLN A 517 -18.18 -36.21 20.33
CA GLN A 517 -18.56 -35.30 21.43
C GLN A 517 -17.37 -34.65 22.17
N HIS A 518 -16.12 -35.03 21.87
CA HIS A 518 -14.91 -34.52 22.53
C HIS A 518 -13.78 -34.03 21.59
N SER A 519 -13.93 -34.07 20.26
CA SER A 519 -12.85 -33.56 19.38
C SER A 519 -12.89 -32.03 19.28
N HIS A 520 -11.83 -31.37 19.74
CA HIS A 520 -11.67 -29.91 19.72
C HIS A 520 -11.30 -29.35 18.31
N GLY A 521 -12.00 -29.84 17.27
CA GLY A 521 -11.84 -29.36 15.90
C GLY A 521 -12.62 -28.07 15.67
N TYR A 522 -11.92 -26.93 15.59
CA TYR A 522 -12.53 -25.60 15.47
C TYR A 522 -13.16 -25.33 14.09
N CYS A 523 -14.34 -25.90 13.82
CA CYS A 523 -15.28 -25.34 12.84
C CYS A 523 -16.01 -24.16 13.51
N CYS A 524 -15.87 -22.95 12.97
CA CYS A 524 -16.73 -21.83 13.33
C CYS A 524 -17.76 -21.63 12.22
N ASP A 525 -18.92 -22.29 12.37
CA ASP A 525 -20.09 -22.19 11.46
C ASP A 525 -20.67 -20.75 11.35
N GLU A 526 -20.11 -19.79 12.10
CA GLU A 526 -20.59 -18.43 12.35
C GLU A 526 -19.53 -17.33 12.07
N ALA A 527 -18.48 -17.59 11.29
CA ALA A 527 -17.61 -16.48 10.85
C ALA A 527 -18.40 -15.52 9.95
N PRO A 528 -18.07 -14.22 9.83
CA PRO A 528 -18.72 -13.36 8.84
C PRO A 528 -18.24 -13.72 7.41
N GLN A 529 -19.17 -13.93 6.47
CA GLN A 529 -18.79 -14.06 5.05
C GLN A 529 -18.48 -12.68 4.48
N ILE A 530 -17.31 -12.51 3.88
CA ILE A 530 -16.92 -11.28 3.19
C ILE A 530 -16.40 -11.65 1.81
N THR A 531 -17.33 -11.71 0.86
CA THR A 531 -17.10 -12.09 -0.55
C THR A 531 -17.97 -11.22 -1.45
N PHE A 532 -17.67 -11.17 -2.75
CA PHE A 532 -18.39 -10.36 -3.72
C PHE A 532 -19.82 -10.87 -4.03
N LYS A 533 -20.26 -11.97 -3.41
CA LYS A 533 -21.69 -12.34 -3.35
C LYS A 533 -22.52 -11.35 -2.52
N LYS A 534 -21.89 -10.66 -1.55
CA LYS A 534 -22.48 -9.55 -0.80
C LYS A 534 -22.33 -8.23 -1.57
N PRO A 535 -23.10 -7.17 -1.26
CA PRO A 535 -23.03 -5.87 -1.92
C PRO A 535 -21.74 -5.06 -1.61
N ILE A 536 -20.60 -5.72 -1.40
CA ILE A 536 -19.28 -5.08 -1.34
C ILE A 536 -18.88 -4.59 -2.74
N ASP A 537 -18.13 -3.48 -2.80
CA ASP A 537 -17.67 -2.87 -4.04
C ASP A 537 -16.16 -3.02 -4.26
N SER A 538 -15.40 -3.09 -3.18
CA SER A 538 -13.95 -3.31 -3.21
C SER A 538 -13.39 -3.92 -1.93
N ILE A 539 -12.22 -4.56 -2.04
CA ILE A 539 -11.49 -5.16 -0.92
C ILE A 539 -9.97 -4.98 -1.11
N SER A 540 -9.26 -4.74 0.01
CA SER A 540 -7.80 -4.66 0.07
C SER A 540 -7.21 -5.72 1.00
N VAL A 541 -5.99 -6.19 0.72
CA VAL A 541 -5.16 -7.00 1.64
C VAL A 541 -3.68 -6.65 1.53
N SER A 542 -2.90 -6.95 2.58
CA SER A 542 -1.43 -6.82 2.55
C SER A 542 -0.75 -8.18 2.42
N GLY A 543 -0.03 -8.40 1.32
CA GLY A 543 0.72 -9.64 1.10
C GLY A 543 1.91 -9.79 2.06
N HIS A 544 2.61 -8.70 2.34
CA HIS A 544 3.70 -8.68 3.33
C HIS A 544 3.26 -8.94 4.78
N LYS A 545 1.95 -9.06 5.06
CA LYS A 545 1.43 -9.45 6.39
C LYS A 545 1.34 -10.97 6.51
N PHE A 546 0.20 -11.58 6.19
CA PHE A 546 -0.03 -13.01 6.46
C PHE A 546 0.63 -13.95 5.44
N VAL A 547 0.66 -13.58 4.14
CA VAL A 547 1.39 -14.38 3.12
C VAL A 547 2.89 -14.39 3.41
N GLY A 548 3.45 -13.24 3.77
CA GLY A 548 4.88 -13.05 3.99
C GLY A 548 5.60 -12.69 2.69
N CYS A 549 6.24 -11.52 2.67
CA CYS A 549 6.97 -11.01 1.52
C CYS A 549 8.08 -10.05 2.01
N PRO A 550 9.29 -10.07 1.43
CA PRO A 550 10.40 -9.23 1.87
C PRO A 550 10.16 -7.73 1.74
N MET A 551 9.19 -7.33 0.91
CA MET A 551 8.87 -5.93 0.62
C MET A 551 7.38 -5.63 0.85
N PRO A 552 7.03 -4.41 1.30
CA PRO A 552 5.64 -3.98 1.38
C PRO A 552 4.93 -4.14 0.03
N CYS A 553 3.87 -4.94 0.05
CA CYS A 553 3.00 -5.26 -1.07
C CYS A 553 1.59 -5.63 -0.59
N GLY A 554 0.61 -5.58 -1.49
CA GLY A 554 -0.78 -5.91 -1.24
C GLY A 554 -1.54 -6.24 -2.51
N VAL A 555 -2.83 -6.53 -2.38
CA VAL A 555 -3.76 -6.71 -3.49
C VAL A 555 -4.97 -5.81 -3.25
N GLN A 556 -5.40 -5.12 -4.30
CA GLN A 556 -6.63 -4.33 -4.32
C GLN A 556 -7.53 -4.86 -5.42
N MET A 557 -8.79 -5.15 -5.11
CA MET A 557 -9.80 -5.60 -6.07
C MET A 557 -11.08 -4.78 -5.94
N VAL A 558 -11.73 -4.54 -7.08
CA VAL A 558 -12.99 -3.78 -7.24
C VAL A 558 -13.87 -4.48 -8.28
N ARG A 559 -15.18 -4.25 -8.26
CA ARG A 559 -16.06 -4.67 -9.37
C ARG A 559 -15.66 -3.96 -10.68
N ARG A 560 -15.66 -4.69 -11.80
CA ARG A 560 -15.10 -4.19 -13.07
C ARG A 560 -15.84 -2.96 -13.59
N GLU A 561 -17.15 -2.88 -13.41
CA GLU A 561 -17.95 -1.73 -13.85
C GLU A 561 -17.47 -0.41 -13.20
N HIS A 562 -16.97 -0.45 -11.96
CA HIS A 562 -16.55 0.72 -11.19
C HIS A 562 -15.24 1.34 -11.65
N ILE A 563 -14.36 0.62 -12.36
CA ILE A 563 -13.05 1.17 -12.75
C ILE A 563 -13.18 2.29 -13.80
N ASN A 564 -14.31 2.33 -14.50
CA ASN A 564 -14.57 3.32 -15.55
C ASN A 564 -14.70 4.75 -14.99
N TYR A 565 -15.06 4.92 -13.71
CA TYR A 565 -15.09 6.24 -13.04
C TYR A 565 -13.67 6.84 -12.86
N LEU A 566 -12.63 6.00 -12.75
CA LEU A 566 -11.23 6.46 -12.66
C LEU A 566 -10.58 6.67 -14.04
N SER A 567 -10.82 5.73 -14.94
CA SER A 567 -10.11 5.52 -16.21
C SER A 567 -9.83 6.77 -17.06
N ARG A 568 -8.57 6.96 -17.47
CA ARG A 568 -8.17 7.82 -18.59
C ARG A 568 -7.12 7.13 -19.47
N ASN A 569 -7.05 7.47 -20.75
CA ASN A 569 -6.04 6.90 -21.67
C ASN A 569 -4.72 7.67 -21.58
N VAL A 570 -3.58 6.97 -21.50
CA VAL A 570 -2.24 7.57 -21.52
C VAL A 570 -1.45 7.06 -22.73
N LYS A 571 -1.30 7.92 -23.74
CA LYS A 571 -0.83 7.54 -25.09
C LYS A 571 0.55 6.85 -25.09
N TYR A 572 1.54 7.38 -24.38
CA TYR A 572 2.91 6.85 -24.43
C TYR A 572 3.13 5.56 -23.63
N VAL A 573 2.25 5.25 -22.67
CA VAL A 573 2.26 3.97 -21.93
C VAL A 573 1.50 2.87 -22.72
N ALA A 574 0.81 3.25 -23.81
CA ALA A 574 -0.10 2.39 -24.58
C ALA A 574 -1.16 1.70 -23.70
N SER A 575 -1.62 2.37 -22.63
CA SER A 575 -2.48 1.75 -21.62
C SER A 575 -3.40 2.76 -20.92
N ARG A 576 -4.30 2.27 -20.06
CA ARG A 576 -5.18 3.08 -19.22
C ARG A 576 -4.46 3.47 -17.92
N ASP A 577 -4.66 4.70 -17.48
CA ASP A 577 -4.31 5.16 -16.14
C ASP A 577 -5.51 4.97 -15.20
N VAL A 578 -5.41 3.96 -14.36
CA VAL A 578 -6.47 3.44 -13.46
C VAL A 578 -5.93 3.12 -12.04
N THR A 579 -4.63 3.31 -11.82
CA THR A 579 -3.90 3.02 -10.57
C THR A 579 -3.43 4.32 -9.92
N ILE A 580 -3.16 4.30 -8.62
CA ILE A 580 -2.60 5.49 -7.94
C ILE A 580 -1.21 5.80 -8.48
N MET A 581 -0.31 4.81 -8.37
CA MET A 581 1.05 4.92 -8.89
C MET A 581 1.10 4.70 -10.41
N GLY A 582 2.08 5.33 -11.08
CA GLY A 582 2.35 5.12 -12.50
C GLY A 582 3.29 3.95 -12.73
N SER A 583 4.56 4.09 -12.32
CA SER A 583 5.48 2.96 -12.20
C SER A 583 5.09 2.11 -10.97
N ARG A 584 5.14 0.79 -11.10
CA ARG A 584 4.76 -0.15 -10.02
C ARG A 584 5.77 -1.28 -9.91
N ASN A 585 6.03 -1.70 -8.68
CA ASN A 585 6.96 -2.78 -8.36
C ASN A 585 6.54 -4.09 -9.09
N GLY A 586 7.42 -4.61 -9.94
CA GLY A 586 7.20 -5.87 -10.64
C GLY A 586 7.85 -7.10 -9.99
N HIS A 587 8.68 -6.95 -8.96
CA HIS A 587 9.11 -8.08 -8.13
C HIS A 587 7.93 -8.65 -7.34
N ALA A 588 7.20 -7.81 -6.61
CA ALA A 588 6.18 -8.23 -5.64
C ALA A 588 5.12 -9.23 -6.17
N PRO A 589 4.59 -9.12 -7.41
CA PRO A 589 3.72 -10.15 -7.96
C PRO A 589 4.37 -11.53 -8.09
N ILE A 590 5.67 -11.61 -8.39
CA ILE A 590 6.40 -12.87 -8.50
C ILE A 590 6.54 -13.51 -7.11
N PHE A 591 6.92 -12.74 -6.10
CA PHE A 591 7.00 -13.22 -4.71
C PHE A 591 5.65 -13.71 -4.20
N LEU A 592 4.58 -12.91 -4.39
CA LEU A 592 3.23 -13.31 -4.01
C LEU A 592 2.79 -14.56 -4.76
N TRP A 593 3.07 -14.66 -6.06
CA TRP A 593 2.72 -15.86 -6.83
C TRP A 593 3.45 -17.12 -6.33
N CYS A 594 4.76 -17.02 -6.06
CA CYS A 594 5.53 -18.12 -5.48
C CYS A 594 4.98 -18.53 -4.12
N ALA A 595 4.62 -17.56 -3.26
CA ALA A 595 4.05 -17.83 -1.95
C ALA A 595 2.67 -18.51 -2.03
N LEU A 596 1.75 -17.97 -2.83
CA LEU A 596 0.42 -18.54 -3.04
C LEU A 596 0.48 -19.95 -3.63
N SER A 597 1.45 -20.20 -4.53
CA SER A 597 1.64 -21.51 -5.16
C SER A 597 2.29 -22.54 -4.25
N ARG A 598 3.27 -22.14 -3.41
CA ARG A 598 3.93 -23.04 -2.45
C ARG A 598 3.04 -23.37 -1.25
N ILE A 599 2.37 -22.36 -0.68
CA ILE A 599 1.54 -22.56 0.52
C ILE A 599 0.21 -23.25 0.15
N GLY A 600 -0.42 -22.84 -0.95
CA GLY A 600 -1.70 -23.39 -1.39
C GLY A 600 -2.85 -23.16 -0.40
N TYR A 601 -4.06 -23.58 -0.77
CA TYR A 601 -5.25 -23.39 0.09
C TYR A 601 -5.16 -24.21 1.39
N ASN A 602 -4.59 -25.41 1.32
CA ASN A 602 -4.42 -26.28 2.49
C ASN A 602 -3.33 -25.79 3.46
N GLY A 603 -2.25 -25.19 2.98
CA GLY A 603 -1.23 -24.57 3.84
C GLY A 603 -1.80 -23.36 4.58
N PHE A 604 -2.43 -22.42 3.88
CA PHE A 604 -3.04 -21.24 4.53
C PHE A 604 -4.09 -21.64 5.57
N LYS A 605 -4.86 -22.70 5.32
CA LYS A 605 -5.81 -23.25 6.30
C LYS A 605 -5.10 -23.77 7.57
N LYS A 606 -4.03 -24.55 7.42
CA LYS A 606 -3.21 -25.05 8.53
C LYS A 606 -2.60 -23.88 9.32
N ASP A 607 -2.09 -22.86 8.63
CA ASP A 607 -1.50 -21.66 9.24
C ASP A 607 -2.51 -20.82 10.01
N VAL A 608 -3.69 -20.57 9.44
CA VAL A 608 -4.77 -19.84 10.13
C VAL A 608 -5.20 -20.57 11.40
N GLN A 609 -5.35 -21.90 11.34
CA GLN A 609 -5.67 -22.73 12.52
C GLN A 609 -4.57 -22.67 13.60
N LYS A 610 -3.30 -22.79 13.19
CA LYS A 610 -2.12 -22.65 14.06
C LYS A 610 -2.09 -21.29 14.75
N CYS A 611 -2.32 -20.20 14.00
CA CYS A 611 -2.36 -18.84 14.52
C CYS A 611 -3.47 -18.65 15.57
N LEU A 612 -4.71 -19.09 15.29
CA LEU A 612 -5.82 -18.97 16.24
C LEU A 612 -5.62 -19.84 17.49
N HIS A 613 -5.07 -21.05 17.35
CA HIS A 613 -4.76 -21.91 18.49
C HIS A 613 -3.68 -21.27 19.39
N ASN A 614 -2.56 -20.83 18.80
CA ASN A 614 -1.46 -20.20 19.53
C ASN A 614 -1.87 -18.84 20.15
N ALA A 615 -2.80 -18.10 19.54
CA ALA A 615 -3.36 -16.88 20.14
C ALA A 615 -4.21 -17.16 21.38
N ARG A 616 -5.07 -18.20 21.34
CA ARG A 616 -5.84 -18.64 22.52
C ARG A 616 -4.92 -19.11 23.63
N TYR A 617 -3.92 -19.93 23.30
CA TYR A 617 -2.88 -20.37 24.23
C TYR A 617 -2.21 -19.17 24.94
N LEU A 618 -1.73 -18.17 24.19
CA LEU A 618 -1.15 -16.97 24.78
C LEU A 618 -2.13 -16.25 25.72
N LYS A 619 -3.38 -16.04 25.28
CA LYS A 619 -4.41 -15.36 26.07
C LYS A 619 -4.74 -16.11 27.36
N ASP A 620 -4.87 -17.43 27.31
CA ASP A 620 -5.18 -18.23 28.49
C ASP A 620 -4.00 -18.26 29.48
N ARG A 621 -2.76 -18.40 29.00
CA ARG A 621 -1.54 -18.33 29.84
C ARG A 621 -1.31 -16.94 30.47
N LEU A 622 -1.61 -15.85 29.76
CA LEU A 622 -1.57 -14.50 30.32
C LEU A 622 -2.64 -14.32 31.42
N LYS A 623 -3.83 -14.88 31.22
CA LYS A 623 -4.91 -14.86 32.23
C LYS A 623 -4.54 -15.67 33.48
N GLU A 624 -3.94 -16.85 33.31
CA GLU A 624 -3.38 -17.65 34.41
C GLU A 624 -2.31 -16.88 35.22
N ALA A 625 -1.46 -16.11 34.53
CA ALA A 625 -0.46 -15.24 35.14
C ALA A 625 -1.05 -13.97 35.79
N GLY A 626 -2.39 -13.81 35.79
CA GLY A 626 -3.07 -12.66 36.38
C GLY A 626 -2.75 -11.34 35.66
N VAL A 627 -2.58 -11.39 34.33
CA VAL A 627 -2.42 -10.24 33.43
C VAL A 627 -3.77 -9.93 32.77
N SER A 628 -4.18 -8.66 32.70
CA SER A 628 -5.42 -8.26 32.02
C SER A 628 -5.28 -8.52 30.52
N VAL A 629 -6.21 -9.27 29.91
CA VAL A 629 -6.04 -9.79 28.55
C VAL A 629 -7.36 -10.07 27.84
N MET A 630 -7.46 -9.65 26.58
CA MET A 630 -8.59 -9.86 25.67
C MET A 630 -8.11 -10.48 24.34
N LEU A 631 -8.97 -11.34 23.77
CA LEU A 631 -8.79 -11.90 22.44
C LEU A 631 -10.17 -11.99 21.76
N ASN A 632 -10.33 -11.26 20.65
CA ASN A 632 -11.52 -11.37 19.81
C ASN A 632 -11.62 -12.78 19.18
N ARG A 633 -12.84 -13.33 19.09
CA ARG A 633 -13.11 -14.76 18.79
C ARG A 633 -12.38 -15.33 17.57
N LEU A 634 -12.25 -14.50 16.52
CA LEU A 634 -11.70 -14.85 15.20
C LEU A 634 -10.35 -14.15 14.92
N SER A 635 -9.75 -13.52 15.94
CA SER A 635 -8.51 -12.76 15.85
C SER A 635 -7.29 -13.62 16.20
N ASN A 636 -6.14 -13.31 15.60
CA ASN A 636 -4.82 -13.78 16.04
C ASN A 636 -4.03 -12.70 16.82
N THR A 637 -4.65 -11.56 17.12
CA THR A 637 -4.10 -10.47 17.94
C THR A 637 -4.60 -10.59 19.37
N VAL A 638 -3.67 -10.80 20.31
CA VAL A 638 -3.94 -10.83 21.76
C VAL A 638 -3.58 -9.46 22.33
N VAL A 639 -4.54 -8.80 22.98
CA VAL A 639 -4.39 -7.48 23.59
C VAL A 639 -4.31 -7.65 25.11
N PHE A 640 -3.35 -6.99 25.75
CA PHE A 640 -3.13 -7.10 27.19
C PHE A 640 -2.68 -5.76 27.78
N GLU A 641 -2.65 -5.65 29.11
CA GLU A 641 -2.13 -4.48 29.81
C GLU A 641 -0.67 -4.17 29.38
N ARG A 642 -0.37 -2.89 29.14
CA ARG A 642 0.96 -2.45 28.71
C ARG A 642 1.99 -2.74 29.81
N PRO A 643 3.10 -3.44 29.49
CA PRO A 643 4.23 -3.57 30.42
C PRO A 643 4.77 -2.19 30.81
N GLN A 644 5.10 -1.99 32.09
CA GLN A 644 5.69 -0.73 32.57
C GLN A 644 7.22 -0.69 32.37
N ASP A 645 7.82 -1.84 32.05
CA ASP A 645 9.21 -1.99 31.67
C ASP A 645 9.35 -1.70 30.15
N GLU A 646 10.14 -0.69 29.78
CA GLU A 646 10.35 -0.33 28.37
C GLU A 646 11.37 -1.23 27.67
N ASP A 647 12.25 -1.92 28.40
CA ASP A 647 13.23 -2.85 27.82
C ASP A 647 12.49 -4.05 27.19
N ILE A 648 11.51 -4.62 27.90
CA ILE A 648 10.72 -5.75 27.36
C ILE A 648 9.84 -5.31 26.17
N ILE A 649 9.33 -4.06 26.17
CA ILE A 649 8.62 -3.48 25.02
C ILE A 649 9.54 -3.40 23.80
N GLN A 650 10.76 -2.88 23.97
CA GLN A 650 11.72 -2.74 22.87
C GLN A 650 12.27 -4.09 22.39
N TYR A 651 12.58 -5.00 23.30
CA TYR A 651 13.14 -6.33 23.00
C TYR A 651 12.14 -7.19 22.22
N TRP A 652 10.89 -7.29 22.69
CA TRP A 652 9.84 -8.04 21.98
C TRP A 652 9.16 -7.27 20.83
N GLN A 653 9.60 -6.02 20.59
CA GLN A 653 9.04 -5.09 19.60
C GLN A 653 7.52 -4.96 19.74
N LEU A 654 7.05 -4.76 20.97
CA LEU A 654 5.63 -4.63 21.27
C LEU A 654 5.08 -3.33 20.70
N SER A 655 3.86 -3.40 20.14
CA SER A 655 3.09 -2.23 19.75
C SER A 655 2.14 -1.86 20.88
N CYS A 656 2.31 -0.65 21.41
CA CYS A 656 1.58 -0.12 22.56
C CYS A 656 0.68 1.05 22.15
N GLN A 657 -0.52 1.12 22.74
CA GLN A 657 -1.45 2.24 22.61
C GLN A 657 -2.06 2.54 23.98
N GLY A 658 -1.79 3.73 24.53
CA GLY A 658 -2.22 4.06 25.89
C GLY A 658 -1.74 3.02 26.91
N ASN A 659 -2.70 2.43 27.63
CA ASN A 659 -2.48 1.44 28.69
C ASN A 659 -2.48 -0.02 28.19
N ILE A 660 -2.57 -0.26 26.87
CA ILE A 660 -2.55 -1.61 26.29
C ILE A 660 -1.36 -1.84 25.36
N ALA A 661 -0.94 -3.09 25.28
CA ALA A 661 -0.01 -3.63 24.29
C ALA A 661 -0.64 -4.82 23.57
N HIS A 662 -0.08 -5.23 22.43
CA HIS A 662 -0.54 -6.43 21.75
C HIS A 662 0.59 -7.29 21.17
N VAL A 663 0.30 -8.59 21.07
CA VAL A 663 1.07 -9.58 20.31
C VAL A 663 0.19 -10.06 19.16
N VAL A 664 0.76 -10.16 17.95
CA VAL A 664 0.07 -10.77 16.81
C VAL A 664 0.72 -12.09 16.47
N VAL A 665 -0.06 -13.16 16.59
CA VAL A 665 0.39 -14.53 16.41
C VAL A 665 0.35 -14.89 14.93
N MET A 666 1.48 -14.66 14.26
CA MET A 666 1.72 -14.97 12.84
C MET A 666 2.20 -16.42 12.65
N PRO A 667 2.22 -16.99 11.42
CA PRO A 667 2.57 -18.40 11.20
C PRO A 667 3.93 -18.80 11.77
N ASN A 668 4.93 -17.91 11.74
CA ASN A 668 6.25 -18.11 12.33
C ASN A 668 6.30 -18.08 13.88
N VAL A 669 5.18 -17.92 14.58
CA VAL A 669 5.13 -17.83 16.06
C VAL A 669 4.84 -19.20 16.67
N THR A 670 5.78 -19.71 17.46
CA THR A 670 5.72 -21.03 18.11
C THR A 670 5.32 -20.93 19.57
N ILE A 671 4.73 -22.00 20.13
CA ILE A 671 4.42 -22.12 21.57
C ILE A 671 5.66 -21.83 22.43
N LYS A 672 6.82 -22.41 22.10
CA LYS A 672 8.09 -22.15 22.80
C LYS A 672 8.45 -20.65 22.86
N LYS A 673 8.24 -19.91 21.77
CA LYS A 673 8.51 -18.46 21.73
C LYS A 673 7.52 -17.68 22.60
N LEU A 674 6.26 -18.12 22.65
CA LEU A 674 5.26 -17.54 23.54
C LEU A 674 5.59 -17.84 25.01
N ASP A 675 6.02 -19.05 25.35
CA ASP A 675 6.47 -19.42 26.70
C ASP A 675 7.64 -18.56 27.18
N THR A 676 8.66 -18.34 26.35
CA THR A 676 9.78 -17.44 26.68
C THR A 676 9.29 -16.02 26.94
N PHE A 677 8.44 -15.47 26.06
CA PHE A 677 7.85 -14.14 26.25
C PHE A 677 7.03 -14.03 27.55
N ILE A 678 6.18 -15.02 27.84
CA ILE A 678 5.35 -15.04 29.06
C ILE A 678 6.25 -15.10 30.31
N GLY A 679 7.30 -15.93 30.29
CA GLY A 679 8.24 -16.04 31.40
C GLY A 679 8.92 -14.71 31.73
N GLU A 680 9.53 -14.07 30.72
CA GLU A 680 10.19 -12.76 30.86
C GLU A 680 9.20 -11.66 31.29
N LEU A 681 7.99 -11.64 30.72
CA LEU A 681 6.94 -10.69 31.08
C LEU A 681 6.50 -10.83 32.53
N VAL A 682 6.29 -12.06 32.99
CA VAL A 682 5.88 -12.34 34.39
C VAL A 682 7.02 -11.98 35.35
N GLU A 683 8.27 -12.31 35.04
CA GLU A 683 9.42 -11.94 35.86
C GLU A 683 9.54 -10.42 36.04
N LYS A 684 9.56 -9.66 34.93
CA LYS A 684 9.62 -8.19 34.97
C LYS A 684 8.43 -7.58 35.71
N ARG A 685 7.21 -8.08 35.45
CA ARG A 685 5.98 -7.64 36.13
C ARG A 685 5.98 -7.94 37.63
N SER A 686 6.48 -9.11 38.04
CA SER A 686 6.62 -9.46 39.46
C SER A 686 7.62 -8.57 40.19
N ASN A 687 8.67 -8.09 39.53
CA ASN A 687 9.61 -7.14 40.15
C ASN A 687 8.94 -5.78 40.37
N TRP A 688 8.22 -5.24 39.36
CA TRP A 688 7.47 -3.99 39.48
C TRP A 688 6.36 -4.00 40.55
N LEU A 689 5.73 -5.15 40.79
CA LEU A 689 4.71 -5.32 41.83
C LEU A 689 5.29 -5.49 43.26
N LYS A 690 6.57 -5.87 43.41
CA LYS A 690 7.19 -6.05 44.74
C LYS A 690 7.44 -4.73 45.47
N ASP A 691 7.49 -3.61 44.75
CA ASP A 691 7.75 -2.28 45.32
C ASP A 691 6.61 -1.77 46.21
N GLY A 692 5.48 -2.50 46.30
CA GLY A 692 4.41 -2.27 47.29
C GLY A 692 3.49 -1.08 47.00
N GLU A 693 3.97 -0.08 46.27
CA GLU A 693 3.23 1.12 45.87
C GLU A 693 2.43 0.95 44.55
N ASN A 694 2.74 -0.10 43.78
CA ASN A 694 2.24 -0.29 42.42
C ASN A 694 1.09 -1.31 42.32
N GLN A 695 0.02 -0.98 41.58
CA GLN A 695 -1.09 -1.88 41.26
C GLN A 695 -1.27 -2.03 39.74
N PRO A 696 -1.73 -3.20 39.23
CA PRO A 696 -1.98 -3.39 37.80
C PRO A 696 -2.88 -2.28 37.22
N PRO A 697 -2.50 -1.65 36.09
CA PRO A 697 -3.26 -0.55 35.52
C PRO A 697 -4.67 -1.00 35.12
N CYS A 698 -5.66 -0.15 35.38
CA CYS A 698 -7.02 -0.41 34.93
C CYS A 698 -7.12 -0.24 33.41
N VAL A 699 -7.42 -1.33 32.70
CA VAL A 699 -7.63 -1.37 31.24
C VAL A 699 -9.09 -1.70 30.86
N ALA A 700 -10.01 -1.62 31.82
CA ALA A 700 -11.42 -1.99 31.61
C ALA A 700 -12.14 -1.13 30.55
N SER A 701 -11.69 0.11 30.32
CA SER A 701 -12.12 0.98 29.23
C SER A 701 -11.65 0.52 27.85
N ASP A 702 -10.49 -0.13 27.79
CA ASP A 702 -9.81 -0.49 26.55
C ASP A 702 -10.19 -1.89 26.06
N ILE A 703 -10.37 -2.83 27.00
CA ILE A 703 -10.59 -4.26 26.73
C ILE A 703 -11.83 -4.88 27.41
N GLY A 704 -12.67 -4.08 28.07
CA GLY A 704 -13.84 -4.59 28.81
C GLY A 704 -13.52 -4.94 30.27
N LYS A 705 -14.55 -4.88 31.13
CA LYS A 705 -14.41 -5.13 32.57
C LYS A 705 -14.08 -6.58 32.87
N GLU A 706 -14.69 -7.49 32.13
CA GLU A 706 -14.55 -8.94 32.19
C GLU A 706 -13.16 -9.47 31.80
N ASN A 707 -12.34 -8.64 31.15
CA ASN A 707 -10.96 -8.95 30.76
C ASN A 707 -9.92 -8.20 31.62
N CYS A 708 -10.36 -7.33 32.54
CA CYS A 708 -9.51 -6.51 33.40
C CYS A 708 -9.32 -7.18 34.77
N VAL A 709 -8.08 -7.37 35.23
CA VAL A 709 -7.78 -8.00 36.53
C VAL A 709 -7.18 -7.03 37.54
N CYS A 710 -7.43 -5.72 37.37
CA CYS A 710 -7.09 -4.73 38.39
C CYS A 710 -8.00 -4.88 39.63
N PRO A 711 -7.61 -4.38 40.81
CA PRO A 711 -8.38 -4.58 42.06
C PRO A 711 -9.80 -4.01 42.06
N LEU A 712 -10.16 -3.15 41.10
CA LEU A 712 -11.52 -2.60 40.95
C LEU A 712 -12.49 -3.51 40.18
N HIS A 713 -11.98 -4.55 39.49
CA HIS A 713 -12.75 -5.41 38.59
C HIS A 713 -12.49 -6.93 38.82
N LYS A 714 -11.76 -7.27 39.89
CA LYS A 714 -11.43 -8.64 40.30
C LYS A 714 -12.58 -9.33 41.04
#